data_AF-A0A8K0VR55-F1
#
_entry.id   AF-A0A8K0VR55-F1
#
_cell.length_a   1.000
_cell.length_b   1.000
_cell.length_c   1.000
_cell.angle_alpha   90.00
_cell.angle_beta   90.00
_cell.angle_gamma   90.00
#
_symmetry.space_group_name_H-M   'P 1'
#
loop_
_entity.id
_entity.type
_entity.pdbx_description
1 polymer ?
#
loop_
_entity_poly.entity_id
_entity_poly.type
_entity_poly.pdbx_seq_one_letter_code
_entity_poly.pdbx_strand_id
1 'polypeptide(L)'
;MADKEATVFILDLGSSMAQIHSGRSESDLDWGMQYVWDKITDLVAASRKTLCVGVLGLRSDETDNKLQDDEGYENISVLQELGPMTMTSLRELQAKIKPSSTEFGDAISAIVLAVDMIDTFTKKLKWNRKIVLITDGRGPIDDDGISDISKKINDSNIQLTVLGVDFDDLEYGFKEEDKPTEKAQNEKTLQSLVNDCQNGVYASIVEAIDEIDTPRVKSVKPYKTFDGALTLGDPKRFPAAMNINVERYFKTHLARPLAASTVVVKSEQGVGSQSTQTVEGDEMEGVEFAAVKQARSYKVNDPDAPGGKRDVEFESLAKGFEYGRTAVHISESEYNITKIETTKSFSIVGFIPCIKYEPFLNMGEVCVTIARRADTKSEVALSSLIWALSELESYAVARIVPKDGKDPQLVLLAPNIEPDLECLYDVPLPFAEDVRSYQFPPLDRVITVTGQTLTKHRFLPTDELNDAMSDYVDAMDLSTYGIDDEGNPAEYVPIDDSYNPAIHRINHAVKSRAIHPERPIPETPSILLRFASPPDDLIEKVQSKIDALIGTAEVKKVPPKAKGKRVRDTVKPISGLDVDALLGEGEKSDIDPDNAVPGFKQALAATEELSEIEDATKQMGAITNTLITESFGDSKYARALECLAVMREELINLEEPGLYNTYVRDMKKQLLSGALGGDRRDFWFKMRWTRMGLIDKKQSEVSVVTPEEAEEFYKSR
;
A
#
# COMPACT_ATOMS: atom_id res chain seq x y z
N MET A 1 2.03 27.38 12.74
CA MET A 1 1.47 27.03 14.06
C MET A 1 0.29 26.12 13.81
N ALA A 2 0.21 24.99 14.51
CA ALA A 2 -0.93 24.09 14.48
C ALA A 2 -2.10 24.74 15.25
N ASP A 3 -3.32 24.50 14.80
CA ASP A 3 -4.51 25.03 15.47
C ASP A 3 -4.66 24.39 16.86
N LYS A 4 -5.09 25.19 17.83
CA LYS A 4 -5.36 24.76 19.20
C LYS A 4 -6.85 24.54 19.34
N GLU A 5 -7.25 23.43 19.93
CA GLU A 5 -8.65 23.02 20.05
C GLU A 5 -8.96 22.62 21.49
N ALA A 6 -10.08 23.12 22.02
CA ALA A 6 -10.61 22.80 23.33
C ALA A 6 -12.05 22.31 23.16
N THR A 7 -12.28 21.03 23.46
CA THR A 7 -13.56 20.37 23.28
C THR A 7 -14.07 19.85 24.62
N VAL A 8 -15.28 20.25 25.01
CA VAL A 8 -15.93 19.74 26.23
C VAL A 8 -17.13 18.90 25.83
N PHE A 9 -17.16 17.64 26.29
CA PHE A 9 -18.30 16.74 26.15
C PHE A 9 -19.16 16.80 27.41
N ILE A 10 -20.45 17.04 27.26
CA ILE A 10 -21.44 16.95 28.32
C ILE A 10 -22.23 15.66 28.07
N LEU A 11 -22.07 14.70 28.96
CA LEU A 11 -22.66 13.37 28.87
C LEU A 11 -23.80 13.25 29.86
N ASP A 12 -24.98 13.00 29.35
CA ASP A 12 -26.13 12.71 30.17
C ASP A 12 -26.07 11.28 30.73
N LEU A 13 -25.91 11.19 32.05
CA LEU A 13 -25.82 9.93 32.79
C LEU A 13 -27.13 9.57 33.50
N GLY A 14 -28.24 10.25 33.23
CA GLY A 14 -29.50 10.02 33.94
C GLY A 14 -30.02 8.58 33.84
N SER A 15 -30.90 8.20 34.76
CA SER A 15 -31.49 6.85 34.78
C SER A 15 -32.23 6.48 33.49
N SER A 16 -32.77 7.48 32.79
CA SER A 16 -33.45 7.32 31.51
C SER A 16 -32.50 6.88 30.38
N MET A 17 -31.23 7.29 30.43
CA MET A 17 -30.20 6.90 29.47
C MET A 17 -29.74 5.43 29.64
N ALA A 18 -30.12 4.77 30.74
CA ALA A 18 -29.89 3.34 30.95
C ALA A 18 -30.88 2.44 30.18
N GLN A 19 -31.96 3.02 29.66
CA GLN A 19 -33.00 2.29 28.94
C GLN A 19 -32.57 1.97 27.50
N ILE A 20 -33.29 1.04 26.89
CA ILE A 20 -33.08 0.62 25.50
C ILE A 20 -34.34 1.00 24.73
N HIS A 21 -34.20 1.90 23.76
CA HIS A 21 -35.30 2.37 22.92
C HIS A 21 -35.08 2.00 21.44
N SER A 22 -36.12 2.20 20.63
CA SER A 22 -36.08 2.10 19.16
C SER A 22 -35.56 0.75 18.60
N GLY A 23 -35.77 -0.35 19.34
CA GLY A 23 -35.38 -1.70 18.91
C GLY A 23 -33.87 -2.00 18.97
N ARG A 24 -33.09 -1.15 19.63
CA ARG A 24 -31.63 -1.27 19.76
C ARG A 24 -31.22 -2.40 20.73
N SER A 25 -29.97 -2.86 20.66
CA SER A 25 -29.42 -3.89 21.56
C SER A 25 -28.62 -3.34 22.74
N GLU A 26 -28.19 -2.08 22.64
CA GLU A 26 -27.39 -1.37 23.65
C GLU A 26 -28.22 -0.25 24.29
N SER A 27 -27.79 0.25 25.45
CA SER A 27 -28.45 1.38 26.13
C SER A 27 -28.30 2.68 25.34
N ASP A 28 -29.19 3.65 25.59
CA ASP A 28 -29.11 4.98 24.99
C ASP A 28 -27.77 5.67 25.28
N LEU A 29 -27.23 5.48 26.49
CA LEU A 29 -25.90 5.95 26.86
C LEU A 29 -24.80 5.26 26.05
N ASP A 30 -24.76 3.93 26.04
CA ASP A 30 -23.71 3.18 25.34
C ASP A 30 -23.69 3.50 23.84
N TRP A 31 -24.87 3.70 23.26
CA TRP A 31 -25.04 4.08 21.87
C TRP A 31 -24.50 5.49 21.59
N GLY A 32 -24.90 6.50 22.38
CA GLY A 32 -24.34 7.85 22.25
C GLY A 32 -22.85 7.93 22.53
N MET A 33 -22.34 7.06 23.41
CA MET A 33 -20.92 6.96 23.70
C MET A 33 -20.09 6.44 22.53
N GLN A 34 -20.67 5.73 21.54
CA GLN A 34 -19.92 5.33 20.34
C GLN A 34 -19.33 6.54 19.61
N TYR A 35 -20.13 7.61 19.45
CA TYR A 35 -19.68 8.87 18.87
C TYR A 35 -18.63 9.58 19.73
N VAL A 36 -18.84 9.63 21.04
CA VAL A 36 -17.91 10.27 21.99
C VAL A 36 -16.56 9.57 21.94
N TRP A 37 -16.55 8.25 22.06
CA TRP A 37 -15.33 7.46 22.07
C TRP A 37 -14.58 7.55 20.75
N ASP A 38 -15.27 7.58 19.61
CA ASP A 38 -14.63 7.81 18.31
C ASP A 38 -13.87 9.14 18.28
N LYS A 39 -14.54 10.24 18.66
CA LYS A 39 -13.96 11.60 18.65
C LYS A 39 -12.82 11.75 19.65
N ILE A 40 -13.01 11.24 20.87
CA ILE A 40 -11.99 11.21 21.92
C ILE A 40 -10.76 10.43 21.44
N THR A 41 -10.95 9.26 20.80
CA THR A 41 -9.84 8.42 20.34
C THR A 41 -9.09 9.04 19.16
N ASP A 42 -9.77 9.79 18.29
CA ASP A 42 -9.11 10.60 17.25
C ASP A 42 -8.16 11.65 17.84
N LEU A 43 -8.59 12.32 18.91
CA LEU A 43 -7.78 13.32 19.61
C LEU A 43 -6.58 12.67 20.32
N VAL A 44 -6.77 11.51 20.94
CA VAL A 44 -5.68 10.73 21.56
C VAL A 44 -4.68 10.22 20.51
N ALA A 45 -5.19 9.67 19.40
CA ALA A 45 -4.36 9.17 18.29
C ALA A 45 -3.53 10.27 17.64
N ALA A 46 -4.03 11.52 17.60
CA ALA A 46 -3.26 12.65 17.14
C ALA A 46 -2.08 13.01 18.05
N SER A 47 -2.13 12.65 19.34
CA SER A 47 -1.09 12.85 20.36
C SER A 47 -0.54 14.30 20.38
N ARG A 48 -1.43 15.29 20.24
CA ARG A 48 -1.06 16.71 20.24
C ARG A 48 -1.40 17.37 21.56
N LYS A 49 -0.42 18.01 22.20
CA LYS A 49 -0.62 18.82 23.41
C LYS A 49 -1.56 20.03 23.21
N THR A 50 -1.86 20.39 21.96
CA THR A 50 -2.75 21.50 21.59
C THR A 50 -4.21 21.11 21.44
N LEU A 51 -4.52 19.80 21.51
CA LEU A 51 -5.87 19.27 21.49
C LEU A 51 -6.22 18.88 22.93
N CYS A 52 -7.18 19.57 23.52
CA CYS A 52 -7.58 19.37 24.91
C CYS A 52 -9.05 18.94 24.97
N VAL A 53 -9.33 17.96 25.83
CA VAL A 53 -10.66 17.40 26.04
C VAL A 53 -11.03 17.53 27.51
N GLY A 54 -12.27 17.94 27.77
CA GLY A 54 -12.91 17.88 29.09
C GLY A 54 -14.22 17.09 28.98
N VAL A 55 -14.63 16.45 30.08
CA VAL A 55 -15.87 15.67 30.13
C VAL A 55 -16.64 16.01 31.40
N LEU A 56 -17.90 16.39 31.23
CA LEU A 56 -18.88 16.67 32.27
C LEU A 56 -19.94 15.56 32.27
N GLY A 57 -20.28 15.03 33.44
CA GLY A 57 -21.44 14.18 33.66
C GLY A 57 -22.62 15.03 34.09
N LEU A 58 -23.70 15.01 33.30
CA LEU A 58 -25.00 15.58 33.61
C LEU A 58 -25.87 14.48 34.25
N ARG A 59 -26.72 14.85 35.23
CA ARG A 59 -27.58 13.93 36.00
C ARG A 59 -26.79 12.81 36.69
N SER A 60 -25.61 13.14 37.21
CA SER A 60 -24.78 12.21 37.97
C SER A 60 -25.27 12.03 39.42
N ASP A 61 -25.03 10.84 39.98
CA ASP A 61 -25.35 10.56 41.40
C ASP A 61 -24.54 11.44 42.39
N GLU A 62 -23.35 11.86 41.97
CA GLU A 62 -22.49 12.78 42.71
C GLU A 62 -22.55 14.19 42.09
N THR A 63 -22.31 15.21 42.90
CA THR A 63 -22.11 16.60 42.44
C THR A 63 -20.65 16.96 42.69
N ASP A 64 -19.91 17.24 41.63
CA ASP A 64 -18.50 17.64 41.71
C ASP A 64 -18.24 18.71 40.64
N ASN A 65 -18.50 19.96 40.99
CA ASN A 65 -18.25 21.08 40.10
C ASN A 65 -17.95 22.36 40.92
N LYS A 66 -17.36 23.37 40.26
CA LYS A 66 -16.94 24.61 40.95
C LYS A 66 -18.09 25.43 41.55
N LEU A 67 -19.31 25.25 41.03
CA LEU A 67 -20.52 25.97 41.45
C LEU A 67 -21.46 25.05 42.24
N GLN A 68 -20.95 23.95 42.81
CA GLN A 68 -21.76 22.97 43.54
C GLN A 68 -22.52 23.55 44.75
N ASP A 69 -22.06 24.70 45.28
CA ASP A 69 -22.68 25.39 46.41
C ASP A 69 -23.82 26.34 45.97
N ASP A 70 -23.97 26.59 44.65
CA ASP A 70 -25.01 27.44 44.07
C ASP A 70 -26.24 26.61 43.67
N GLU A 71 -27.44 27.17 43.89
CA GLU A 71 -28.71 26.54 43.49
C GLU A 71 -28.76 26.35 41.97
N GLY A 72 -29.11 25.14 41.50
CA GLY A 72 -29.26 24.81 40.08
C GLY A 72 -28.07 24.06 39.44
N TYR A 73 -26.96 23.87 40.15
CA TYR A 73 -25.79 23.10 39.69
C TYR A 73 -25.63 21.73 40.39
N GLU A 74 -26.72 21.23 40.95
CA GLU A 74 -26.80 19.90 41.56
C GLU A 74 -26.75 18.80 40.49
N ASN A 75 -26.22 17.62 40.85
CA ASN A 75 -26.15 16.44 39.98
C ASN A 75 -25.34 16.64 38.70
N ILE A 76 -24.35 17.52 38.74
CA ILE A 76 -23.37 17.71 37.66
C ILE A 76 -21.96 17.46 38.21
N SER A 77 -21.21 16.58 37.55
CA SER A 77 -19.85 16.20 37.96
C SER A 77 -18.81 16.39 36.85
N VAL A 78 -17.63 16.90 37.19
CA VAL A 78 -16.48 17.00 36.28
C VAL A 78 -15.75 15.65 36.27
N LEU A 79 -16.06 14.82 35.27
CA LEU A 79 -15.43 13.48 35.16
C LEU A 79 -13.96 13.59 34.74
N GLN A 80 -13.65 14.57 33.89
CA GLN A 80 -12.32 14.86 33.36
C GLN A 80 -12.15 16.36 33.16
N GLU A 81 -11.13 16.92 33.80
CA GLU A 81 -10.72 18.32 33.60
C GLU A 81 -10.17 18.56 32.19
N LEU A 82 -10.38 19.77 31.67
CA LEU A 82 -9.97 20.16 30.32
C LEU A 82 -8.43 20.13 30.19
N GLY A 83 -7.94 19.17 29.42
CA GLY A 83 -6.50 18.97 29.25
C GLY A 83 -6.15 17.99 28.14
N PRO A 84 -4.84 17.75 27.87
CA PRO A 84 -4.42 16.74 26.92
C PRO A 84 -4.77 15.35 27.46
N MET A 85 -5.37 14.52 26.61
CA MET A 85 -5.84 13.18 26.97
C MET A 85 -4.80 12.12 26.60
N THR A 86 -4.44 11.28 27.56
CA THR A 86 -3.57 10.10 27.40
C THR A 86 -4.40 8.81 27.41
N MET A 87 -3.79 7.70 26.99
CA MET A 87 -4.44 6.38 27.06
C MET A 87 -4.82 5.97 28.49
N THR A 88 -4.06 6.40 29.50
CA THR A 88 -4.39 6.14 30.91
C THR A 88 -5.65 6.91 31.32
N SER A 89 -5.70 8.22 31.03
CA SER A 89 -6.90 9.02 31.31
C SER A 89 -8.14 8.53 30.56
N LEU A 90 -7.96 7.98 29.35
CA LEU A 90 -9.05 7.37 28.58
C LEU A 90 -9.67 6.17 29.30
N ARG A 91 -8.82 5.28 29.86
CA ARG A 91 -9.26 4.10 30.61
C ARG A 91 -9.90 4.49 31.94
N GLU A 92 -9.36 5.49 32.63
CA GLU A 92 -9.95 6.04 33.86
C GLU A 92 -11.34 6.64 33.59
N LEU A 93 -11.47 7.42 32.52
CA LEU A 93 -12.74 7.99 32.10
C LEU A 93 -13.76 6.90 31.77
N GLN A 94 -13.35 5.84 31.05
CA GLN A 94 -14.22 4.71 30.74
C GLN A 94 -14.74 4.00 32.00
N ALA A 95 -13.93 3.92 33.06
CA ALA A 95 -14.36 3.32 34.32
C ALA A 95 -15.38 4.18 35.09
N LYS A 96 -15.34 5.51 34.90
CA LYS A 96 -16.24 6.48 35.53
C LYS A 96 -17.59 6.61 34.82
N ILE A 97 -17.63 6.49 33.49
CA ILE A 97 -18.87 6.66 32.72
C ILE A 97 -19.77 5.44 32.91
N LYS A 98 -20.87 5.63 33.66
CA LYS A 98 -21.93 4.66 33.90
C LYS A 98 -23.26 5.39 34.05
N PRO A 99 -24.40 4.76 33.69
CA PRO A 99 -25.71 5.31 34.02
C PRO A 99 -25.86 5.47 35.54
N SER A 100 -26.31 6.64 35.94
CA SER A 100 -26.62 7.03 37.32
C SER A 100 -28.08 6.69 37.65
N SER A 101 -28.40 6.62 38.94
CA SER A 101 -29.77 6.41 39.43
C SER A 101 -30.63 7.67 39.45
N THR A 102 -30.01 8.81 39.18
CA THR A 102 -30.59 10.14 39.32
C THR A 102 -31.38 10.57 38.08
N GLU A 103 -32.53 11.24 38.30
CA GLU A 103 -33.39 11.79 37.24
C GLU A 103 -33.29 13.31 37.09
N PHE A 104 -32.75 13.99 38.11
CA PHE A 104 -32.64 15.45 38.20
C PHE A 104 -31.25 15.95 37.82
N GLY A 105 -31.20 17.12 37.19
CA GLY A 105 -29.98 17.79 36.75
C GLY A 105 -30.25 18.59 35.47
N ASP A 106 -29.92 19.87 35.47
CA ASP A 106 -30.23 20.77 34.37
C ASP A 106 -29.15 20.79 33.28
N ALA A 107 -29.57 20.56 32.04
CA ALA A 107 -28.68 20.56 30.88
C ALA A 107 -28.12 21.95 30.58
N ILE A 108 -28.88 23.01 30.87
CA ILE A 108 -28.46 24.39 30.63
C ILE A 108 -27.37 24.80 31.62
N SER A 109 -27.53 24.50 32.91
CA SER A 109 -26.48 24.61 33.93
C SER A 109 -25.19 23.87 33.55
N ALA A 110 -25.29 22.67 32.97
CA ALA A 110 -24.12 21.94 32.49
C ALA A 110 -23.41 22.65 31.32
N ILE A 111 -24.17 23.29 30.40
CA ILE A 111 -23.59 24.13 29.34
C ILE A 111 -22.89 25.35 29.94
N VAL A 112 -23.46 25.99 30.95
CA VAL A 112 -22.82 27.14 31.63
C VAL A 112 -21.49 26.74 32.27
N LEU A 113 -21.44 25.58 32.93
CA LEU A 113 -20.19 25.03 33.48
C LEU A 113 -19.16 24.70 32.40
N ALA A 114 -19.59 24.15 31.25
CA ALA A 114 -18.71 23.90 30.11
C ALA A 114 -18.11 25.20 29.54
N VAL A 115 -18.92 26.27 29.44
CA VAL A 115 -18.45 27.59 29.03
C VAL A 115 -17.42 28.15 30.02
N ASP A 116 -17.66 28.06 31.33
CA ASP A 116 -16.68 28.47 32.35
C ASP A 116 -15.36 27.68 32.25
N MET A 117 -15.46 26.37 32.05
CA MET A 117 -14.29 25.50 31.91
C MET A 117 -13.44 25.91 30.70
N ILE A 118 -14.07 26.17 29.54
CA ILE A 118 -13.38 26.63 28.33
C ILE A 118 -12.78 28.02 28.52
N ASP A 119 -13.53 28.97 29.08
CA ASP A 119 -13.05 30.35 29.25
C ASP A 119 -11.89 30.43 30.25
N THR A 120 -11.97 29.68 31.35
CA THR A 120 -10.89 29.58 32.34
C THR A 120 -9.60 29.03 31.73
N PHE A 121 -9.71 27.98 30.90
CA PHE A 121 -8.56 27.31 30.31
C PHE A 121 -7.95 28.11 29.15
N THR A 122 -8.78 28.54 28.21
CA THR A 122 -8.33 29.21 26.97
C THR A 122 -7.95 30.68 27.20
N LYS A 123 -8.52 31.32 28.23
CA LYS A 123 -8.33 32.74 28.55
C LYS A 123 -8.60 33.59 27.30
N LYS A 124 -7.69 34.53 26.96
CA LYS A 124 -7.76 35.38 25.76
C LYS A 124 -6.97 34.84 24.55
N LEU A 125 -6.57 33.57 24.57
CA LEU A 125 -5.80 32.97 23.48
C LEU A 125 -6.73 32.51 22.35
N LYS A 126 -6.21 32.50 21.12
CA LYS A 126 -6.94 31.95 19.97
C LYS A 126 -6.99 30.41 20.07
N TRP A 127 -8.20 29.88 20.29
CA TRP A 127 -8.53 28.45 20.31
C TRP A 127 -9.80 28.22 19.50
N ASN A 128 -9.90 27.07 18.85
CA ASN A 128 -11.17 26.54 18.37
C ASN A 128 -11.86 25.92 19.59
N ARG A 129 -13.05 26.40 19.92
CA ARG A 129 -13.77 26.02 21.15
C ARG A 129 -15.04 25.29 20.77
N LYS A 130 -15.26 24.09 21.29
CA LYS A 130 -16.42 23.26 20.97
C LYS A 130 -17.03 22.67 22.24
N ILE A 131 -18.35 22.72 22.33
CA ILE A 131 -19.15 22.03 23.35
C ILE A 131 -20.04 21.03 22.63
N VAL A 132 -20.06 19.79 23.11
CA VAL A 132 -20.93 18.74 22.60
C VAL A 132 -21.79 18.21 23.73
N LEU A 133 -23.10 18.42 23.66
CA LEU A 133 -24.08 17.88 24.61
C LEU A 133 -24.71 16.62 24.02
N ILE A 134 -24.75 15.54 24.80
CA ILE A 134 -25.42 14.29 24.44
C ILE A 134 -26.47 13.98 25.50
N THR A 135 -27.73 13.92 25.11
CA THR A 135 -28.88 13.75 26.02
C THR A 135 -30.04 13.04 25.33
N ASP A 136 -30.89 12.35 26.10
CA ASP A 136 -32.20 11.86 25.64
C ASP A 136 -33.30 12.93 25.72
N GLY A 137 -32.98 14.11 26.26
CA GLY A 137 -33.92 15.22 26.42
C GLY A 137 -35.07 14.93 27.39
N ARG A 138 -34.96 13.89 28.25
CA ARG A 138 -36.03 13.53 29.21
C ARG A 138 -35.87 14.15 30.60
N GLY A 139 -34.71 14.75 30.89
CA GLY A 139 -34.49 15.47 32.16
C GLY A 139 -35.20 16.83 32.19
N PRO A 140 -35.52 17.37 33.37
CA PRO A 140 -36.06 18.73 33.48
C PRO A 140 -35.01 19.75 33.02
N ILE A 141 -35.41 20.69 32.16
CA ILE A 141 -34.56 21.79 31.68
C ILE A 141 -35.15 23.11 32.16
N ASP A 142 -34.31 23.97 32.71
CA ASP A 142 -34.69 25.36 33.03
C ASP A 142 -34.56 26.23 31.76
N ASP A 143 -35.64 26.89 31.36
CA ASP A 143 -35.67 27.74 30.16
C ASP A 143 -35.31 29.22 30.45
N ASP A 144 -35.07 29.56 31.71
CA ASP A 144 -34.68 30.91 32.11
C ASP A 144 -33.26 31.27 31.63
N GLY A 145 -33.13 32.42 30.97
CA GLY A 145 -31.81 32.99 30.63
C GLY A 145 -31.11 32.43 29.38
N ILE A 146 -31.77 31.58 28.58
CA ILE A 146 -31.23 31.03 27.31
C ILE A 146 -30.63 32.10 26.40
N SER A 147 -31.29 33.26 26.28
CA SER A 147 -30.84 34.36 25.41
C SER A 147 -29.54 35.02 25.86
N ASP A 148 -29.20 34.94 27.14
CA ASP A 148 -27.93 35.48 27.66
C ASP A 148 -26.82 34.43 27.58
N ILE A 149 -27.17 33.14 27.68
CA ILE A 149 -26.25 32.02 27.45
C ILE A 149 -25.81 31.97 25.99
N SER A 150 -26.74 32.11 25.03
CA SER A 150 -26.42 32.15 23.61
C SER A 150 -25.49 33.32 23.27
N LYS A 151 -25.74 34.52 23.84
CA LYS A 151 -24.82 35.67 23.71
C LYS A 151 -23.43 35.34 24.24
N LYS A 152 -23.33 34.71 25.42
CA LYS A 152 -22.02 34.34 26.01
C LYS A 152 -21.28 33.30 25.16
N ILE A 153 -21.97 32.30 24.63
CA ILE A 153 -21.42 31.31 23.69
C ILE A 153 -20.86 32.00 22.44
N ASN A 154 -21.63 32.94 21.88
CA ASN A 154 -21.25 33.71 20.70
C ASN A 154 -20.06 34.63 20.97
N ASP A 155 -20.05 35.36 22.10
CA ASP A 155 -18.95 36.25 22.51
C ASP A 155 -17.65 35.48 22.73
N SER A 156 -17.75 34.26 23.28
CA SER A 156 -16.63 33.34 23.45
C SER A 156 -16.31 32.55 22.17
N ASN A 157 -17.00 32.77 21.06
CA ASN A 157 -16.82 32.07 19.77
C ASN A 157 -16.76 30.54 19.94
N ILE A 158 -17.71 30.00 20.71
CA ILE A 158 -17.85 28.57 20.99
C ILE A 158 -18.84 27.96 20.00
N GLN A 159 -18.48 26.82 19.42
CA GLN A 159 -19.41 25.99 18.65
C GLN A 159 -20.19 25.08 19.60
N LEU A 160 -21.52 25.16 19.57
CA LEU A 160 -22.40 24.30 20.36
C LEU A 160 -23.00 23.21 19.46
N THR A 161 -22.78 21.95 19.81
CA THR A 161 -23.40 20.80 19.14
C THR A 161 -24.27 20.06 20.15
N VAL A 162 -25.56 19.93 19.86
CA VAL A 162 -26.51 19.15 20.67
C VAL A 162 -26.88 17.90 19.88
N LEU A 163 -26.55 16.74 20.43
CA LEU A 163 -26.85 15.42 19.88
C LEU A 163 -27.89 14.74 20.77
N GLY A 164 -29.08 14.55 20.21
CA GLY A 164 -30.18 13.94 20.95
C GLY A 164 -30.41 12.48 20.62
N VAL A 165 -30.71 11.67 21.63
CA VAL A 165 -31.17 10.29 21.44
C VAL A 165 -32.64 10.32 21.01
N ASP A 166 -32.90 9.78 19.81
CA ASP A 166 -34.23 9.76 19.18
C ASP A 166 -34.87 11.18 19.09
N PHE A 167 -34.10 12.21 18.74
CA PHE A 167 -34.67 13.54 18.46
C PHE A 167 -35.31 13.58 17.07
N ASP A 168 -36.37 14.37 16.93
CA ASP A 168 -37.04 14.52 15.65
C ASP A 168 -36.16 15.27 14.66
N ASP A 169 -35.93 14.66 13.49
CA ASP A 169 -35.15 15.24 12.40
C ASP A 169 -35.90 15.06 11.08
N LEU A 170 -36.38 16.19 10.54
CA LEU A 170 -37.12 16.23 9.28
C LEU A 170 -36.22 16.01 8.06
N GLU A 171 -34.93 16.34 8.17
CA GLU A 171 -33.97 16.19 7.07
C GLU A 171 -33.47 14.74 6.99
N TYR A 172 -33.22 14.11 8.15
CA TYR A 172 -32.85 12.70 8.24
C TYR A 172 -34.06 11.74 8.14
N GLY A 173 -35.29 12.26 8.25
CA GLY A 173 -36.53 11.50 8.10
C GLY A 173 -36.91 10.64 9.31
N PHE A 174 -36.36 10.95 10.48
CA PHE A 174 -36.68 10.26 11.73
C PHE A 174 -37.65 11.08 12.57
N LYS A 175 -38.75 10.46 13.00
CA LYS A 175 -39.72 11.06 13.91
C LYS A 175 -40.17 10.05 14.95
N GLU A 176 -40.10 10.41 16.22
CA GLU A 176 -40.62 9.58 17.31
C GLU A 176 -42.14 9.78 17.41
N GLU A 177 -42.93 8.75 17.04
CA GLU A 177 -44.40 8.87 16.98
C GLU A 177 -45.06 9.00 18.37
N ASP A 178 -44.50 8.37 19.41
CA ASP A 178 -45.05 8.30 20.78
C ASP A 178 -44.21 9.09 21.81
N LYS A 179 -43.80 10.31 21.46
CA LYS A 179 -42.87 11.09 22.29
C LYS A 179 -43.50 11.69 23.57
N PRO A 180 -42.83 11.60 24.73
CA PRO A 180 -43.27 12.29 25.96
C PRO A 180 -43.38 13.80 25.79
N THR A 181 -44.37 14.41 26.44
CA THR A 181 -44.61 15.87 26.36
C THR A 181 -43.45 16.70 26.89
N GLU A 182 -42.74 16.21 27.90
CA GLU A 182 -41.56 16.87 28.48
C GLU A 182 -40.39 16.87 27.49
N LYS A 183 -40.11 15.72 26.86
CA LYS A 183 -39.10 15.60 25.79
C LYS A 183 -39.38 16.54 24.61
N ALA A 184 -40.65 16.65 24.20
CA ALA A 184 -41.06 17.56 23.12
C ALA A 184 -40.89 19.04 23.46
N GLN A 185 -41.00 19.42 24.73
CA GLN A 185 -40.71 20.79 25.19
C GLN A 185 -39.20 21.03 25.22
N ASN A 186 -38.45 20.10 25.81
CA ASN A 186 -36.99 20.16 25.92
C ASN A 186 -36.30 20.24 24.56
N GLU A 187 -36.73 19.45 23.58
CA GLU A 187 -36.20 19.53 22.21
C GLU A 187 -36.42 20.92 21.59
N LYS A 188 -37.60 21.52 21.77
CA LYS A 188 -37.86 22.88 21.27
C LYS A 188 -36.98 23.92 21.96
N THR A 189 -36.79 23.77 23.27
CA THR A 189 -35.95 24.67 24.07
C THR A 189 -34.49 24.58 23.62
N LEU A 190 -33.95 23.37 23.48
CA LEU A 190 -32.59 23.13 22.98
C LEU A 190 -32.42 23.59 21.53
N GLN A 191 -33.40 23.33 20.66
CA GLN A 191 -33.38 23.80 19.28
C GLN A 191 -33.40 25.34 19.21
N SER A 192 -34.18 26.01 20.05
CA SER A 192 -34.18 27.48 20.15
C SER A 192 -32.82 28.02 20.59
N LEU A 193 -32.19 27.40 21.60
CA LEU A 193 -30.85 27.78 22.06
C LEU A 193 -29.81 27.63 20.94
N VAL A 194 -29.85 26.52 20.21
CA VAL A 194 -28.90 26.25 19.11
C VAL A 194 -29.09 27.25 17.97
N ASN A 195 -30.32 27.57 17.60
CA ASN A 195 -30.63 28.54 16.55
C ASN A 195 -30.19 29.98 16.91
N ASP A 196 -30.21 30.33 18.19
CA ASP A 196 -29.71 31.62 18.69
C ASP A 196 -28.17 31.71 18.70
N CYS A 197 -27.47 30.58 18.57
CA CYS A 197 -26.02 30.53 18.48
C CYS A 197 -25.55 30.71 17.02
N GLN A 198 -24.48 31.48 16.80
CA GLN A 198 -23.91 31.72 15.47
C GLN A 198 -23.36 30.44 14.82
N ASN A 199 -22.84 29.52 15.64
CA ASN A 199 -22.27 28.23 15.23
C ASN A 199 -22.93 27.09 16.02
N GLY A 200 -24.25 26.99 15.92
CA GLY A 200 -25.05 25.92 16.52
C GLY A 200 -25.28 24.74 15.57
N VAL A 201 -25.19 23.51 16.06
CA VAL A 201 -25.58 22.29 15.34
C VAL A 201 -26.53 21.48 16.22
N TYR A 202 -27.70 21.16 15.70
CA TYR A 202 -28.69 20.30 16.34
C TYR A 202 -28.90 19.10 15.43
N ALA A 203 -28.62 17.90 15.93
CA ALA A 203 -28.72 16.68 15.13
C ALA A 203 -29.16 15.49 16.00
N SER A 204 -29.73 14.48 15.36
CA SER A 204 -29.97 13.19 16.01
C SER A 204 -28.67 12.40 16.14
N ILE A 205 -28.53 11.63 17.22
CA ILE A 205 -27.34 10.80 17.43
C ILE A 205 -27.20 9.69 16.36
N VAL A 206 -28.30 9.26 15.71
CA VAL A 206 -28.27 8.27 14.61
C VAL A 206 -27.39 8.79 13.48
N GLU A 207 -27.68 10.02 13.02
CA GLU A 207 -26.96 10.67 11.93
C GLU A 207 -25.47 10.81 12.27
N ALA A 208 -25.18 11.22 13.51
CA ALA A 208 -23.80 11.37 13.98
C ALA A 208 -23.03 10.04 14.01
N ILE A 209 -23.70 8.91 14.27
CA ILE A 209 -23.11 7.57 14.25
C ILE A 209 -22.88 7.07 12.81
N ASP A 210 -23.83 7.29 11.90
CA ASP A 210 -23.64 6.99 10.48
C ASP A 210 -22.48 7.81 9.86
N GLU A 211 -22.28 9.04 10.34
CA GLU A 211 -21.14 9.90 9.97
C GLU A 211 -19.79 9.39 10.52
N ILE A 212 -19.77 8.44 11.49
CA ILE A 212 -18.53 7.81 11.97
C ILE A 212 -17.99 6.84 10.93
N ASP A 213 -18.90 6.08 10.30
CA ASP A 213 -18.54 5.14 9.26
C ASP A 213 -17.98 5.87 8.03
N THR A 214 -18.48 7.09 7.78
CA THR A 214 -17.99 7.96 6.72
C THR A 214 -16.54 8.39 6.99
N PRO A 215 -15.59 8.02 6.12
CA PRO A 215 -14.17 8.29 6.36
C PRO A 215 -13.84 9.78 6.31
N ARG A 216 -13.23 10.31 7.39
CA ARG A 216 -12.78 11.72 7.42
C ARG A 216 -11.37 11.88 6.87
N VAL A 217 -11.21 12.71 5.85
CA VAL A 217 -9.89 13.06 5.31
C VAL A 217 -9.20 14.06 6.24
N LYS A 218 -8.02 13.69 6.72
CA LYS A 218 -7.20 14.57 7.56
C LYS A 218 -6.71 15.76 6.73
N SER A 219 -7.13 16.96 7.08
CA SER A 219 -6.55 18.18 6.51
C SER A 219 -5.10 18.34 7.00
N VAL A 220 -4.18 18.48 6.04
CA VAL A 220 -2.76 18.71 6.33
C VAL A 220 -2.38 20.08 5.81
N LYS A 221 -1.71 20.87 6.65
CA LYS A 221 -1.20 22.16 6.21
C LYS A 221 -0.14 21.95 5.12
N PRO A 222 -0.33 22.51 3.91
CA PRO A 222 0.62 22.34 2.82
C PRO A 222 1.95 23.00 3.18
N TYR A 223 3.04 22.42 2.71
CA TYR A 223 4.39 22.95 2.87
C TYR A 223 5.03 23.19 1.50
N LYS A 224 5.93 24.17 1.45
CA LYS A 224 6.63 24.54 0.22
C LYS A 224 7.68 23.47 -0.12
N THR A 225 7.57 22.87 -1.30
CA THR A 225 8.59 21.96 -1.85
C THR A 225 9.72 22.75 -2.52
N PHE A 226 9.37 23.91 -3.10
CA PHE A 226 10.29 24.85 -3.71
C PHE A 226 9.81 26.29 -3.46
N ASP A 227 10.78 27.21 -3.39
CA ASP A 227 10.55 28.65 -3.22
C ASP A 227 11.70 29.38 -3.92
N GLY A 228 11.43 30.05 -5.03
CA GLY A 228 12.48 30.61 -5.87
C GLY A 228 11.97 31.18 -7.19
N ALA A 229 12.88 31.49 -8.10
CA ALA A 229 12.54 32.03 -9.41
C ALA A 229 12.28 30.91 -10.42
N LEU A 230 11.19 31.03 -11.18
CA LEU A 230 10.95 30.36 -12.45
C LEU A 230 11.52 31.23 -13.58
N THR A 231 12.49 30.71 -14.30
CA THR A 231 13.22 31.47 -15.34
C THR A 231 12.99 30.92 -16.74
N LEU A 232 12.95 31.82 -17.73
CA LEU A 232 13.08 31.46 -19.16
C LEU A 232 14.30 32.20 -19.72
N GLY A 233 15.36 31.45 -20.03
CA GLY A 233 16.69 32.01 -20.29
C GLY A 233 17.49 32.24 -19.01
N ASP A 234 18.66 32.87 -19.13
CA ASP A 234 19.54 33.19 -18.00
C ASP A 234 19.43 34.69 -17.63
N PRO A 235 18.79 35.04 -16.48
CA PRO A 235 18.64 36.42 -16.05
C PRO A 235 19.95 37.13 -15.73
N LYS A 236 21.03 36.38 -15.42
CA LYS A 236 22.34 36.98 -15.13
C LYS A 236 23.05 37.41 -16.40
N ARG A 237 22.80 36.70 -17.51
CA ARG A 237 23.41 36.98 -18.82
C ARG A 237 22.55 37.92 -19.67
N PHE A 238 21.23 37.80 -19.58
CA PHE A 238 20.29 38.51 -20.42
C PHE A 238 19.26 39.27 -19.57
N PRO A 239 19.27 40.63 -19.58
CA PRO A 239 18.29 41.43 -18.84
C PRO A 239 16.83 41.20 -19.28
N ALA A 240 16.63 40.73 -20.52
CA ALA A 240 15.31 40.41 -21.06
C ALA A 240 14.82 39.00 -20.69
N ALA A 241 15.62 38.20 -19.96
CA ALA A 241 15.19 36.87 -19.55
C ALA A 241 14.03 36.98 -18.55
N MET A 242 13.06 36.09 -18.70
CA MET A 242 11.91 36.05 -17.79
C MET A 242 12.36 35.55 -16.42
N ASN A 243 11.88 36.20 -15.36
CA ASN A 243 12.12 35.81 -13.98
C ASN A 243 10.87 36.07 -13.15
N ILE A 244 10.21 35.00 -12.72
CA ILE A 244 8.96 35.05 -11.95
C ILE A 244 9.20 34.37 -10.61
N ASN A 245 8.92 35.04 -9.48
CA ASN A 245 9.03 34.38 -8.18
C ASN A 245 7.83 33.45 -7.98
N VAL A 246 8.11 32.17 -7.74
CA VAL A 246 7.11 31.13 -7.58
C VAL A 246 7.31 30.32 -6.30
N GLU A 247 6.20 29.77 -5.81
CA GLU A 247 6.14 28.82 -4.72
C GLU A 247 5.50 27.52 -5.22
N ARG A 248 6.06 26.39 -4.81
CA ARG A 248 5.60 25.06 -5.23
C ARG A 248 5.08 24.27 -4.03
N TYR A 249 3.93 23.64 -4.19
CA TYR A 249 3.26 22.82 -3.19
C TYR A 249 2.87 21.47 -3.79
N PHE A 250 2.66 20.44 -2.99
CA PHE A 250 2.09 19.18 -3.50
C PHE A 250 0.59 19.36 -3.81
N LYS A 251 0.14 18.92 -5.00
CA LYS A 251 -1.29 18.73 -5.30
C LYS A 251 -1.71 17.34 -4.86
N THR A 252 -0.93 16.34 -5.22
CA THR A 252 -1.12 14.94 -4.85
C THR A 252 0.10 14.48 -4.05
N HIS A 253 -0.13 13.65 -3.03
CA HIS A 253 0.93 13.03 -2.25
C HIS A 253 0.44 11.69 -1.72
N LEU A 254 1.30 10.66 -1.75
CA LEU A 254 0.91 9.34 -1.33
C LEU A 254 0.66 9.31 0.19
N ALA A 255 -0.59 9.08 0.58
CA ALA A 255 -0.94 8.76 1.96
C ALA A 255 -0.62 7.29 2.24
N ARG A 256 0.11 7.02 3.32
CA ARG A 256 0.47 5.66 3.75
C ARG A 256 -0.25 5.30 5.04
N PRO A 257 -0.64 4.02 5.23
CA PRO A 257 -1.21 3.58 6.49
C PRO A 257 -0.19 3.69 7.63
N LEU A 258 -0.68 3.66 8.88
CA LEU A 258 0.15 3.66 10.08
C LEU A 258 1.15 2.49 10.05
N ALA A 259 2.41 2.79 10.35
CA ALA A 259 3.47 1.78 10.41
C ALA A 259 3.38 0.98 11.73
N ALA A 260 3.61 -0.32 11.65
CA ALA A 260 3.67 -1.19 12.83
C ALA A 260 5.10 -1.30 13.37
N SER A 261 5.26 -1.21 14.68
CA SER A 261 6.50 -1.55 15.38
C SER A 261 6.48 -3.01 15.82
N THR A 262 7.60 -3.71 15.66
CA THR A 262 7.75 -5.08 16.18
C THR A 262 8.06 -5.06 17.67
N VAL A 263 7.22 -5.70 18.46
CA VAL A 263 7.36 -5.83 19.92
C VAL A 263 7.19 -7.27 20.36
N VAL A 264 7.79 -7.64 21.49
CA VAL A 264 7.65 -8.98 22.10
C VAL A 264 7.01 -8.83 23.47
N VAL A 265 6.06 -9.71 23.78
CA VAL A 265 5.45 -9.80 25.11
C VAL A 265 6.48 -10.31 26.10
N LYS A 266 6.79 -9.56 27.17
CA LYS A 266 7.63 -10.10 28.25
C LYS A 266 6.86 -11.20 28.98
N SER A 267 7.41 -12.41 28.98
CA SER A 267 6.98 -13.48 29.90
C SER A 267 7.59 -13.22 31.28
N GLU A 268 6.78 -13.19 32.34
CA GLU A 268 7.18 -12.93 33.74
C GLU A 268 8.15 -13.96 34.36
N GLN A 269 8.74 -14.88 33.59
CA GLN A 269 9.73 -15.85 34.07
C GLN A 269 11.09 -15.64 33.40
N GLY A 270 11.85 -14.69 33.93
CA GLY A 270 13.25 -14.49 33.57
C GLY A 270 13.92 -13.53 34.55
N VAL A 271 14.55 -14.09 35.58
CA VAL A 271 15.41 -13.36 36.52
C VAL A 271 16.43 -12.53 35.74
N GLY A 272 16.48 -11.24 36.04
CA GLY A 272 17.03 -10.21 35.17
C GLY A 272 18.50 -10.35 34.79
N SER A 273 18.82 -9.77 33.64
CA SER A 273 20.11 -9.10 33.44
C SER A 273 19.83 -7.62 33.24
N GLN A 274 20.47 -6.80 34.08
CA GLN A 274 20.40 -5.35 34.02
C GLN A 274 20.88 -4.86 32.65
N SER A 275 20.09 -4.01 31.99
CA SER A 275 20.64 -3.12 30.97
C SER A 275 20.08 -1.72 31.19
N THR A 276 20.94 -0.87 31.71
CA THR A 276 20.79 0.57 31.89
C THR A 276 20.76 1.25 30.53
N GLN A 277 19.56 1.50 29.98
CA GLN A 277 19.25 2.63 29.10
C GLN A 277 17.75 2.54 28.77
N THR A 278 16.94 3.02 29.71
CA THR A 278 15.53 3.33 29.48
C THR A 278 15.46 4.55 28.58
N VAL A 279 15.06 4.34 27.32
CA VAL A 279 14.47 5.42 26.53
C VAL A 279 13.14 5.73 27.19
N GLU A 280 12.91 6.97 27.61
CA GLU A 280 11.62 7.46 28.13
C GLU A 280 10.54 7.22 27.06
N GLY A 281 9.88 6.07 27.13
CA GLY A 281 8.64 5.78 26.43
C GLY A 281 7.65 5.35 27.50
N ASP A 282 6.49 6.01 27.55
CA ASP A 282 5.42 5.73 28.51
C ASP A 282 5.20 4.20 28.62
N GLU A 283 5.38 3.67 29.82
CA GLU A 283 5.06 2.29 30.15
C GLU A 283 3.56 2.09 29.91
N MET A 284 3.19 1.36 28.84
CA MET A 284 1.81 0.95 28.61
C MET A 284 1.45 -0.12 29.66
N GLU A 285 0.69 0.26 30.69
CA GLU A 285 0.14 -0.69 31.66
C GLU A 285 -0.75 -1.73 30.97
N GLY A 286 -0.51 -3.02 31.29
CA GLY A 286 -1.33 -4.16 30.89
C GLY A 286 -0.60 -5.21 30.06
N VAL A 287 0.45 -4.85 29.31
CA VAL A 287 1.36 -5.80 28.63
C VAL A 287 2.74 -5.13 28.53
N GLU A 288 3.72 -5.58 29.30
CA GLU A 288 5.10 -5.08 29.15
C GLU A 288 5.68 -5.58 27.82
N PHE A 289 5.56 -4.77 26.78
CA PHE A 289 6.22 -5.00 25.51
C PHE A 289 7.69 -4.63 25.60
N ALA A 290 8.59 -5.56 25.26
CA ALA A 290 10.00 -5.26 25.06
C ALA A 290 10.27 -4.93 23.59
N ALA A 291 10.97 -3.81 23.35
CA ALA A 291 11.42 -3.46 22.01
C ALA A 291 12.45 -4.48 21.49
N VAL A 292 12.25 -4.99 20.28
CA VAL A 292 13.18 -5.94 19.65
C VAL A 292 14.41 -5.20 19.13
N LYS A 293 15.58 -5.49 19.70
CA LYS A 293 16.85 -5.01 19.15
C LYS A 293 17.27 -5.92 17.99
N GLN A 294 17.29 -5.38 16.77
CA GLN A 294 17.84 -6.10 15.61
C GLN A 294 19.38 -5.99 15.61
N ALA A 295 20.06 -7.11 15.85
CA ALA A 295 21.50 -7.22 15.66
C ALA A 295 21.78 -7.84 14.27
N ARG A 296 22.62 -7.19 13.47
CA ARG A 296 23.04 -7.69 12.14
C ARG A 296 24.50 -8.14 12.23
N SER A 297 24.77 -9.39 11.86
CA SER A 297 26.11 -9.94 11.69
C SER A 297 26.42 -10.15 10.21
N TYR A 298 27.58 -9.69 9.74
CA TYR A 298 28.03 -9.88 8.36
C TYR A 298 28.99 -11.05 8.30
N LYS A 299 28.76 -11.98 7.35
CA LYS A 299 29.57 -13.18 7.14
C LYS A 299 30.12 -13.18 5.72
N VAL A 300 31.42 -13.41 5.57
CA VAL A 300 32.10 -13.56 4.27
C VAL A 300 32.52 -15.02 4.12
N ASN A 301 32.42 -15.56 2.90
CA ASN A 301 32.90 -16.91 2.62
C ASN A 301 34.43 -16.92 2.72
N ASP A 302 34.96 -17.77 3.59
CA ASP A 302 36.38 -17.94 3.86
C ASP A 302 36.66 -19.45 3.98
N PRO A 303 37.27 -20.09 2.96
CA PRO A 303 37.52 -21.53 2.95
C PRO A 303 38.38 -22.01 4.12
N ASP A 304 39.20 -21.12 4.70
CA ASP A 304 40.15 -21.44 5.76
C ASP A 304 39.54 -21.28 7.18
N ALA A 305 38.32 -20.72 7.28
CA ALA A 305 37.61 -20.55 8.55
C ALA A 305 36.78 -21.81 8.91
N PRO A 306 36.67 -22.17 10.21
CA PRO A 306 35.83 -23.29 10.63
C PRO A 306 34.35 -23.02 10.27
N GLY A 307 33.80 -23.82 9.35
CA GLY A 307 32.46 -23.63 8.78
C GLY A 307 32.41 -22.82 7.48
N GLY A 308 33.56 -22.53 6.85
CA GLY A 308 33.66 -21.91 5.52
C GLY A 308 33.22 -20.43 5.48
N LYS A 309 32.95 -19.82 6.63
CA LYS A 309 32.45 -18.45 6.76
C LYS A 309 33.14 -17.75 7.94
N ARG A 310 33.53 -16.50 7.72
CA ARG A 310 34.14 -15.62 8.73
C ARG A 310 33.22 -14.44 9.04
N ASP A 311 32.99 -14.19 10.32
CA ASP A 311 32.30 -12.97 10.78
C ASP A 311 33.19 -11.74 10.56
N VAL A 312 32.60 -10.66 10.04
CA VAL A 312 33.29 -9.39 9.78
C VAL A 312 32.49 -8.21 10.32
N GLU A 313 33.21 -7.18 10.75
CA GLU A 313 32.61 -5.93 11.22
C GLU A 313 32.17 -5.07 10.03
N PHE A 314 31.06 -4.33 10.19
CA PHE A 314 30.51 -3.48 9.13
C PHE A 314 31.51 -2.43 8.63
N GLU A 315 32.32 -1.86 9.52
CA GLU A 315 33.33 -0.84 9.18
C GLU A 315 34.45 -1.38 8.28
N SER A 316 34.66 -2.70 8.27
CA SER A 316 35.65 -3.35 7.41
C SER A 316 35.14 -3.60 5.98
N LEU A 317 33.84 -3.40 5.73
CA LEU A 317 33.23 -3.63 4.42
C LEU A 317 33.25 -2.35 3.58
N ALA A 318 33.72 -2.47 2.34
CA ALA A 318 33.63 -1.42 1.34
C ALA A 318 32.37 -1.59 0.48
N LYS A 319 31.75 -0.48 0.07
CA LYS A 319 30.61 -0.52 -0.85
C LYS A 319 31.08 -0.88 -2.25
N GLY A 320 30.60 -2.01 -2.77
CA GLY A 320 30.79 -2.44 -4.15
C GLY A 320 29.62 -2.01 -5.03
N PHE A 321 29.92 -1.62 -6.27
CA PHE A 321 28.94 -1.38 -7.33
C PHE A 321 29.12 -2.43 -8.42
N GLU A 322 28.02 -2.94 -8.95
CA GLU A 322 28.06 -3.89 -10.06
C GLU A 322 28.28 -3.12 -11.38
N TYR A 323 29.34 -3.48 -12.09
CA TYR A 323 29.60 -3.01 -13.45
C TYR A 323 29.66 -4.22 -14.38
N GLY A 324 28.51 -4.58 -14.94
CA GLY A 324 28.35 -5.85 -15.66
C GLY A 324 28.49 -7.03 -14.71
N ARG A 325 29.44 -7.93 -14.97
CA ARG A 325 29.72 -9.10 -14.09
C ARG A 325 30.76 -8.81 -13.01
N THR A 326 31.38 -7.64 -13.02
CA THR A 326 32.47 -7.29 -12.11
C THR A 326 31.97 -6.39 -10.99
N ALA A 327 32.28 -6.75 -9.75
CA ALA A 327 32.08 -5.87 -8.61
C ALA A 327 33.26 -4.89 -8.53
N VAL A 328 32.98 -3.59 -8.68
CA VAL A 328 33.97 -2.52 -8.57
C VAL A 328 33.79 -1.84 -7.23
N HIS A 329 34.85 -1.77 -6.42
CA HIS A 329 34.83 -0.98 -5.21
C HIS A 329 35.01 0.50 -5.59
N ILE A 330 34.26 1.40 -4.94
CA ILE A 330 34.46 2.85 -5.05
C ILE A 330 34.46 3.40 -3.63
N SER A 331 35.53 4.09 -3.24
CA SER A 331 35.61 4.71 -1.92
C SER A 331 34.55 5.82 -1.78
N GLU A 332 34.11 6.14 -0.55
CA GLU A 332 33.15 7.23 -0.35
C GLU A 332 33.68 8.58 -0.85
N SER A 333 34.99 8.82 -0.75
CA SER A 333 35.65 10.02 -1.29
C SER A 333 35.53 10.12 -2.80
N GLU A 334 35.75 9.02 -3.53
CA GLU A 334 35.62 8.99 -4.99
C GLU A 334 34.15 9.04 -5.42
N TYR A 335 33.27 8.37 -4.69
CA TYR A 335 31.83 8.39 -4.97
C TYR A 335 31.22 9.79 -4.82
N ASN A 336 31.75 10.61 -3.91
CA ASN A 336 31.29 12.00 -3.79
C ASN A 336 31.74 12.87 -4.97
N ILE A 337 32.85 12.54 -5.64
CA ILE A 337 33.32 13.24 -6.86
C ILE A 337 32.43 12.90 -8.06
N THR A 338 31.83 11.71 -8.11
CA THR A 338 30.95 11.31 -9.22
C THR A 338 29.54 11.89 -9.11
N LYS A 339 29.15 12.45 -7.96
CA LYS A 339 27.86 13.11 -7.79
C LYS A 339 27.82 14.42 -8.56
N ILE A 340 26.72 14.63 -9.28
CA ILE A 340 26.50 15.87 -10.03
C ILE A 340 26.24 17.00 -9.02
N GLU A 341 27.11 18.02 -9.04
CA GLU A 341 26.89 19.22 -8.24
C GLU A 341 25.75 20.05 -8.84
N THR A 342 24.65 20.17 -8.10
CA THR A 342 23.47 20.92 -8.54
C THR A 342 23.13 22.05 -7.59
N THR A 343 22.66 23.16 -8.15
CA THR A 343 22.11 24.29 -7.40
C THR A 343 20.60 24.36 -7.60
N LYS A 344 19.88 24.75 -6.54
CA LYS A 344 18.45 25.01 -6.54
C LYS A 344 18.10 25.95 -7.68
N SER A 345 17.24 25.48 -8.58
CA SER A 345 16.90 26.19 -9.82
C SER A 345 15.58 25.68 -10.37
N PHE A 346 14.84 26.54 -11.06
CA PHE A 346 13.63 26.17 -11.78
C PHE A 346 13.61 26.95 -13.10
N SER A 347 13.88 26.28 -14.21
CA SER A 347 14.07 26.92 -15.51
C SER A 347 13.30 26.20 -16.59
N ILE A 348 12.55 26.96 -17.38
CA ILE A 348 11.88 26.47 -18.59
C ILE A 348 12.95 26.14 -19.64
N VAL A 349 12.84 24.95 -20.22
CA VAL A 349 13.71 24.44 -21.27
C VAL A 349 13.08 24.67 -22.65
N GLY A 350 11.76 24.48 -22.75
CA GLY A 350 11.03 24.66 -24.00
C GLY A 350 9.53 24.49 -23.83
N PHE A 351 8.81 24.48 -24.95
CA PHE A 351 7.36 24.35 -25.00
C PHE A 351 6.98 23.22 -25.97
N ILE A 352 5.90 22.51 -25.64
CA ILE A 352 5.35 21.43 -26.46
C ILE A 352 3.85 21.63 -26.65
N PRO A 353 3.28 21.40 -27.85
CA PRO A 353 1.83 21.39 -28.04
C PRO A 353 1.17 20.28 -27.20
N CYS A 354 -0.01 20.54 -26.63
CA CYS A 354 -0.74 19.60 -25.79
C CYS A 354 -0.99 18.26 -26.49
N ILE A 355 -1.28 18.28 -27.80
CA ILE A 355 -1.55 17.07 -28.60
C ILE A 355 -0.34 16.12 -28.74
N LYS A 356 0.88 16.61 -28.54
CA LYS A 356 2.09 15.79 -28.59
C LYS A 356 2.43 15.16 -27.24
N TYR A 357 1.70 15.53 -26.20
CA TYR A 357 1.91 15.00 -24.86
C TYR A 357 1.01 13.79 -24.63
N GLU A 358 1.59 12.71 -24.12
CA GLU A 358 0.86 11.47 -23.83
C GLU A 358 0.74 11.30 -22.31
N PRO A 359 -0.48 11.22 -21.73
CA PRO A 359 -0.68 11.16 -20.28
C PRO A 359 0.01 9.99 -19.57
N PHE A 360 0.30 8.89 -20.26
CA PHE A 360 1.00 7.74 -19.67
C PHE A 360 2.47 8.02 -19.34
N LEU A 361 3.02 9.16 -19.81
CA LEU A 361 4.35 9.63 -19.44
C LEU A 361 4.38 10.31 -18.07
N ASN A 362 3.24 10.53 -17.40
CA ASN A 362 3.20 11.12 -16.06
C ASN A 362 3.97 10.22 -15.07
N MET A 363 4.89 10.81 -14.30
CA MET A 363 5.63 10.10 -13.25
C MET A 363 5.41 10.78 -11.89
N GLY A 364 5.47 9.98 -10.81
CA GLY A 364 5.53 10.47 -9.44
C GLY A 364 4.32 11.31 -9.00
N GLU A 365 4.57 12.23 -8.09
CA GLU A 365 3.56 13.09 -7.46
C GLU A 365 3.46 14.44 -8.19
N VAL A 366 2.23 14.94 -8.35
CA VAL A 366 1.95 16.22 -9.03
C VAL A 366 2.06 17.36 -8.03
N CYS A 367 2.72 18.43 -8.44
CA CYS A 367 2.81 19.66 -7.65
C CYS A 367 2.04 20.81 -8.29
N VAL A 368 1.66 21.79 -7.49
CA VAL A 368 1.11 23.07 -7.94
C VAL A 368 2.17 24.15 -7.79
N THR A 369 2.44 24.88 -8.86
CA THR A 369 3.25 26.09 -8.86
C THR A 369 2.35 27.31 -8.95
N ILE A 370 2.48 28.19 -7.96
CA ILE A 370 1.79 29.48 -7.88
C ILE A 370 2.80 30.61 -7.78
N ALA A 371 2.36 31.84 -8.07
CA ALA A 371 3.20 33.01 -7.83
C ALA A 371 3.47 33.18 -6.34
N ARG A 372 4.63 33.75 -6.00
CA ARG A 372 4.95 34.06 -4.60
C ARG A 372 3.89 34.97 -4.01
N ARG A 373 3.35 34.56 -2.86
CA ARG A 373 2.30 35.33 -2.17
C ARG A 373 2.81 36.74 -1.84
N ALA A 374 1.94 37.73 -2.04
CA ALA A 374 2.22 39.15 -1.82
C ALA A 374 3.27 39.76 -2.78
N ASP A 375 3.54 39.11 -3.92
CA ASP A 375 4.33 39.68 -5.02
C ASP A 375 3.44 39.86 -6.26
N THR A 376 2.77 41.01 -6.33
CA THR A 376 1.81 41.33 -7.40
C THR A 376 2.44 41.33 -8.80
N LYS A 377 3.75 41.61 -8.91
CA LYS A 377 4.46 41.55 -10.20
C LYS A 377 4.58 40.12 -10.69
N SER A 378 4.93 39.20 -9.78
CA SER A 378 5.04 37.78 -10.11
C SER A 378 3.66 37.15 -10.33
N GLU A 379 2.63 37.58 -9.60
CA GLU A 379 1.23 37.15 -9.82
C GLU A 379 0.77 37.47 -11.24
N VAL A 380 0.90 38.73 -11.68
CA VAL A 380 0.51 39.14 -13.04
C VAL A 380 1.36 38.44 -14.11
N ALA A 381 2.67 38.30 -13.88
CA ALA A 381 3.56 37.66 -14.84
C ALA A 381 3.27 36.16 -15.00
N LEU A 382 2.99 35.46 -13.90
CA LEU A 382 2.64 34.03 -13.95
C LEU A 382 1.26 33.83 -14.58
N SER A 383 0.28 34.65 -14.19
CA SER A 383 -1.05 34.66 -14.81
C SER A 383 -0.95 34.82 -16.33
N SER A 384 -0.19 35.81 -16.79
CA SER A 384 0.04 36.04 -18.23
C SER A 384 0.65 34.82 -18.93
N LEU A 385 1.57 34.10 -18.26
CA LEU A 385 2.15 32.87 -18.80
C LEU A 385 1.13 31.73 -18.85
N ILE A 386 0.31 31.55 -17.81
CA ILE A 386 -0.72 30.50 -17.75
C ILE A 386 -1.76 30.71 -18.86
N TRP A 387 -2.25 31.93 -19.01
CA TRP A 387 -3.19 32.31 -20.08
C TRP A 387 -2.57 32.07 -21.46
N ALA A 388 -1.33 32.49 -21.69
CA ALA A 388 -0.64 32.24 -22.96
C ALA A 388 -0.47 30.74 -23.28
N LEU A 389 -0.16 29.91 -22.29
CA LEU A 389 -0.06 28.46 -22.46
C LEU A 389 -1.42 27.83 -22.79
N SER A 390 -2.49 28.30 -22.13
CA SER A 390 -3.86 27.84 -22.37
C SER A 390 -4.35 28.22 -23.77
N GLU A 391 -4.20 29.49 -24.17
CA GLU A 391 -4.63 29.98 -25.49
C GLU A 391 -3.86 29.32 -26.65
N LEU A 392 -2.59 29.00 -26.45
CA LEU A 392 -1.74 28.36 -27.46
C LEU A 392 -1.79 26.82 -27.42
N GLU A 393 -2.66 26.24 -26.59
CA GLU A 393 -2.76 24.78 -26.37
C GLU A 393 -1.37 24.14 -26.24
N SER A 394 -0.55 24.72 -25.37
CA SER A 394 0.85 24.33 -25.20
C SER A 394 1.20 24.16 -23.72
N TYR A 395 2.06 23.20 -23.45
CA TYR A 395 2.70 22.99 -22.15
C TYR A 395 4.14 23.49 -22.17
N ALA A 396 4.67 23.86 -21.00
CA ALA A 396 6.09 24.15 -20.85
C ALA A 396 6.80 22.94 -20.25
N VAL A 397 8.03 22.67 -20.70
CA VAL A 397 8.92 21.67 -20.09
C VAL A 397 9.99 22.42 -19.33
N ALA A 398 10.15 22.11 -18.05
CA ALA A 398 11.09 22.80 -17.17
C ALA A 398 12.00 21.82 -16.43
N ARG A 399 13.22 22.27 -16.17
CA ARG A 399 14.17 21.60 -15.28
C ARG A 399 14.04 22.20 -13.89
N ILE A 400 13.79 21.35 -12.90
CA ILE A 400 13.72 21.74 -11.49
C ILE A 400 14.78 21.02 -10.67
N VAL A 401 15.41 21.76 -9.77
CA VAL A 401 16.26 21.26 -8.69
C VAL A 401 15.67 21.82 -7.40
N PRO A 402 15.00 20.99 -6.57
CA PRO A 402 14.22 21.49 -5.44
C PRO A 402 15.10 22.12 -4.34
N LYS A 403 16.30 21.57 -4.12
CA LYS A 403 17.29 22.01 -3.13
C LYS A 403 18.69 21.82 -3.67
N ASP A 404 19.67 22.58 -3.16
CA ASP A 404 21.07 22.40 -3.51
C ASP A 404 21.53 20.96 -3.24
N GLY A 405 22.26 20.38 -4.20
CA GLY A 405 22.74 19.00 -4.16
C GLY A 405 21.69 17.91 -4.40
N LYS A 406 20.44 18.27 -4.74
CA LYS A 406 19.43 17.28 -5.19
C LYS A 406 19.50 17.03 -6.69
N ASP A 407 19.16 15.82 -7.09
CA ASP A 407 19.14 15.43 -8.50
C ASP A 407 18.14 16.31 -9.28
N PRO A 408 18.50 16.74 -10.50
CA PRO A 408 17.60 17.52 -11.33
C PRO A 408 16.47 16.64 -11.85
N GLN A 409 15.27 17.21 -11.90
CA GLN A 409 14.09 16.56 -12.46
C GLN A 409 13.58 17.38 -13.65
N LEU A 410 13.03 16.69 -14.64
CA LEU A 410 12.24 17.32 -15.70
C LEU A 410 10.78 17.26 -15.29
N VAL A 411 10.10 18.40 -15.43
CA VAL A 411 8.67 18.54 -15.14
C VAL A 411 7.97 19.19 -16.32
N LEU A 412 6.77 18.72 -16.62
CA LEU A 412 5.81 19.39 -17.48
C LEU A 412 5.05 20.41 -16.63
N LEU A 413 4.85 21.61 -17.15
CA LEU A 413 4.03 22.66 -16.56
C LEU A 413 2.77 22.78 -17.41
N ALA A 414 1.65 22.28 -16.87
CA ALA A 414 0.34 22.36 -17.50
C ALA A 414 -0.48 23.52 -16.89
N PRO A 415 -1.06 24.42 -17.70
CA PRO A 415 -1.87 25.52 -17.19
C PRO A 415 -3.21 25.01 -16.63
N ASN A 416 -3.63 25.57 -15.49
CA ASN A 416 -4.94 25.36 -14.90
C ASN A 416 -5.54 26.70 -14.46
N ILE A 417 -6.78 26.96 -14.88
CA ILE A 417 -7.50 28.20 -14.63
C ILE A 417 -8.83 27.83 -13.98
N GLU A 418 -8.92 28.01 -12.67
CA GLU A 418 -10.15 27.89 -11.89
C GLU A 418 -10.58 29.28 -11.38
N PRO A 419 -11.87 29.52 -11.06
CA PRO A 419 -12.37 30.83 -10.66
C PRO A 419 -11.60 31.49 -9.51
N ASP A 420 -11.13 30.68 -8.55
CA ASP A 420 -10.43 31.13 -7.35
C ASP A 420 -8.90 30.94 -7.42
N LEU A 421 -8.40 30.25 -8.45
CA LEU A 421 -6.99 29.85 -8.52
C LEU A 421 -6.49 29.67 -9.96
N GLU A 422 -5.48 30.47 -10.32
CA GLU A 422 -4.65 30.24 -11.51
C GLU A 422 -3.32 29.59 -11.08
N CYS A 423 -2.99 28.44 -11.67
CA CYS A 423 -1.74 27.75 -11.34
C CYS A 423 -1.16 26.95 -12.52
N LEU A 424 0.09 26.51 -12.34
CA LEU A 424 0.72 25.51 -13.19
C LEU A 424 0.79 24.19 -12.44
N TYR A 425 0.29 23.11 -13.04
CA TYR A 425 0.53 21.76 -12.57
C TYR A 425 1.90 21.28 -13.05
N ASP A 426 2.78 21.00 -12.10
CA ASP A 426 4.10 20.43 -12.33
C ASP A 426 4.01 18.91 -12.28
N VAL A 427 4.10 18.27 -13.44
CA VAL A 427 4.07 16.81 -13.57
C VAL A 427 5.47 16.29 -13.89
N PRO A 428 6.11 15.47 -13.03
CA PRO A 428 7.40 14.86 -13.33
C PRO A 428 7.36 14.02 -14.61
N LEU A 429 8.39 14.18 -15.44
CA LEU A 429 8.58 13.44 -16.70
C LEU A 429 9.68 12.38 -16.55
N PRO A 430 9.57 11.26 -17.27
CA PRO A 430 10.60 10.22 -17.30
C PRO A 430 11.84 10.70 -18.06
N PHE A 431 12.99 10.16 -17.69
CA PHE A 431 14.20 10.22 -18.51
C PHE A 431 14.22 9.08 -19.54
N ALA A 432 15.18 9.12 -20.47
CA ALA A 432 15.31 8.10 -21.50
C ALA A 432 15.55 6.70 -20.91
N GLU A 433 16.22 6.64 -19.77
CA GLU A 433 16.53 5.42 -19.02
C GLU A 433 15.30 4.81 -18.32
N ASP A 434 14.26 5.61 -18.06
CA ASP A 434 13.03 5.15 -17.41
C ASP A 434 12.07 4.48 -18.42
N VAL A 435 12.18 4.83 -19.71
CA VAL A 435 11.28 4.34 -20.76
C VAL A 435 11.69 2.93 -21.22
N ARG A 436 10.75 1.99 -21.15
CA ARG A 436 10.93 0.61 -21.61
C ARG A 436 10.17 0.36 -22.90
N SER A 437 10.89 0.23 -24.01
CA SER A 437 10.31 -0.01 -25.34
C SER A 437 10.04 -1.50 -25.57
N TYR A 438 8.97 -2.02 -25.01
CA TYR A 438 8.49 -3.37 -25.32
C TYR A 438 7.73 -3.39 -26.64
N GLN A 439 7.96 -4.43 -27.45
CA GLN A 439 7.26 -4.64 -28.71
C GLN A 439 6.13 -5.65 -28.49
N PHE A 440 4.89 -5.24 -28.71
CA PHE A 440 3.72 -6.11 -28.62
C PHE A 440 3.14 -6.35 -30.02
N PRO A 441 2.67 -7.57 -30.32
CA PRO A 441 1.90 -7.81 -31.54
C PRO A 441 0.66 -6.92 -31.56
N PRO A 442 0.29 -6.36 -32.73
CA PRO A 442 -0.93 -5.58 -32.85
C PRO A 442 -2.16 -6.45 -32.54
N LEU A 443 -3.16 -5.87 -31.86
CA LEU A 443 -4.40 -6.56 -31.51
C LEU A 443 -5.50 -6.40 -32.57
N ASP A 444 -5.34 -5.46 -33.51
CA ASP A 444 -6.29 -5.17 -34.60
C ASP A 444 -6.06 -6.05 -35.85
N ARG A 445 -4.88 -6.67 -35.97
CA ARG A 445 -4.48 -7.45 -37.13
C ARG A 445 -3.51 -8.56 -36.74
N VAL A 446 -3.55 -9.68 -37.47
CA VAL A 446 -2.57 -10.75 -37.29
C VAL A 446 -1.55 -10.69 -38.41
N ILE A 447 -0.27 -10.54 -38.06
CA ILE A 447 0.85 -10.56 -39.02
C ILE A 447 1.40 -12.00 -39.04
N THR A 448 1.30 -12.65 -40.19
CA THR A 448 1.88 -13.99 -40.37
C THR A 448 3.41 -13.92 -40.47
N VAL A 449 4.10 -15.05 -40.28
CA VAL A 449 5.57 -15.17 -40.47
C VAL A 449 6.00 -14.75 -41.89
N THR A 450 5.08 -14.80 -42.85
CA THR A 450 5.28 -14.37 -44.25
C THR A 450 5.02 -12.88 -44.50
N GLY A 451 4.68 -12.11 -43.45
CA GLY A 451 4.41 -10.66 -43.53
C GLY A 451 3.02 -10.30 -44.08
N GLN A 452 2.11 -11.27 -44.25
CA GLN A 452 0.73 -10.99 -44.66
C GLN A 452 -0.11 -10.53 -43.47
N THR A 453 -0.84 -9.43 -43.64
CA THR A 453 -1.74 -8.88 -42.62
C THR A 453 -3.14 -9.47 -42.78
N LEU A 454 -3.60 -10.23 -41.80
CA LEU A 454 -4.95 -10.76 -41.74
C LEU A 454 -5.80 -9.87 -40.82
N THR A 455 -6.92 -9.39 -41.35
CA THR A 455 -7.94 -8.62 -40.60
C THR A 455 -9.11 -9.48 -40.12
N LYS A 456 -9.19 -10.74 -40.59
CA LYS A 456 -10.13 -11.74 -40.11
C LYS A 456 -9.34 -12.96 -39.64
N HIS A 457 -9.35 -13.21 -38.35
CA HIS A 457 -8.67 -14.34 -37.73
C HIS A 457 -9.41 -14.75 -36.46
N ARG A 458 -9.23 -15.99 -36.00
CA ARG A 458 -9.82 -16.50 -34.75
C ARG A 458 -9.45 -15.67 -33.50
N PHE A 459 -8.36 -14.93 -33.56
CA PHE A 459 -7.87 -14.09 -32.45
C PHE A 459 -8.31 -12.62 -32.57
N LEU A 460 -9.07 -12.28 -33.62
CA LEU A 460 -9.65 -10.97 -33.80
C LEU A 460 -11.16 -11.06 -33.48
N PRO A 461 -11.75 -10.01 -32.91
CA PRO A 461 -13.17 -10.03 -32.55
C PRO A 461 -14.05 -10.13 -33.79
N THR A 462 -15.14 -10.89 -33.69
CA THR A 462 -16.23 -10.89 -34.68
C THR A 462 -17.12 -9.67 -34.48
N ASP A 463 -17.87 -9.29 -35.50
CA ASP A 463 -18.84 -8.18 -35.41
C ASP A 463 -19.85 -8.44 -34.27
N GLU A 464 -20.35 -9.68 -34.14
CA GLU A 464 -21.22 -10.10 -33.04
C GLU A 464 -20.59 -9.94 -31.64
N LEU A 465 -19.28 -10.20 -31.52
CA LEU A 465 -18.57 -10.02 -30.25
C LEU A 465 -18.37 -8.53 -29.93
N ASN A 466 -18.13 -7.70 -30.94
CA ASN A 466 -18.04 -6.25 -30.76
C ASN A 466 -19.39 -5.66 -30.33
N ASP A 467 -20.49 -6.08 -30.96
CA ASP A 467 -21.84 -5.63 -30.60
C ASP A 467 -22.20 -6.06 -29.16
N ALA A 468 -21.95 -7.33 -28.80
CA ALA A 468 -22.19 -7.82 -27.44
C ALA A 468 -21.33 -7.10 -26.39
N MET A 469 -20.08 -6.75 -26.72
CA MET A 469 -19.22 -5.96 -25.83
C MET A 469 -19.70 -4.51 -25.72
N SER A 470 -20.14 -3.89 -26.81
CA SER A 470 -20.72 -2.54 -26.79
C SER A 470 -21.96 -2.49 -25.91
N ASP A 471 -22.88 -3.44 -26.08
CA ASP A 471 -24.09 -3.55 -25.27
C ASP A 471 -23.78 -3.70 -23.77
N TYR A 472 -22.70 -4.41 -23.44
CA TYR A 472 -22.22 -4.58 -22.07
C TYR A 472 -21.61 -3.29 -21.51
N VAL A 473 -20.76 -2.59 -22.27
CA VAL A 473 -20.15 -1.32 -21.87
C VAL A 473 -21.23 -0.26 -21.61
N ASP A 474 -22.20 -0.13 -22.51
CA ASP A 474 -23.31 0.82 -22.37
C ASP A 474 -24.19 0.49 -21.15
N ALA A 475 -24.31 -0.78 -20.79
CA ALA A 475 -25.10 -1.22 -19.65
C ALA A 475 -24.39 -1.04 -18.30
N MET A 476 -23.05 -1.06 -18.30
CA MET A 476 -22.19 -0.91 -17.12
C MET A 476 -21.63 0.50 -16.98
N ASP A 477 -22.24 1.49 -17.63
CA ASP A 477 -21.83 2.88 -17.51
C ASP A 477 -22.10 3.41 -16.09
N LEU A 478 -21.04 3.88 -15.43
CA LEU A 478 -21.08 4.43 -14.07
C LEU A 478 -21.05 5.96 -14.03
N SER A 479 -20.95 6.61 -15.20
CA SER A 479 -20.85 8.07 -15.30
C SER A 479 -22.14 8.80 -14.87
N THR A 480 -23.28 8.12 -14.90
CA THR A 480 -24.61 8.68 -14.56
C THR A 480 -25.39 7.79 -13.58
N TYR A 481 -24.74 6.79 -12.99
CA TYR A 481 -25.41 5.82 -12.10
C TYR A 481 -25.57 6.35 -10.67
N GLY A 482 -24.71 7.27 -10.23
CA GLY A 482 -24.84 7.94 -8.94
C GLY A 482 -26.04 8.88 -8.89
N ILE A 483 -26.37 9.33 -7.69
CA ILE A 483 -27.39 10.35 -7.43
C ILE A 483 -26.71 11.45 -6.63
N ASP A 484 -26.80 12.70 -7.08
CA ASP A 484 -26.28 13.86 -6.34
C ASP A 484 -27.22 14.26 -5.19
N ASP A 485 -26.78 15.23 -4.37
CA ASP A 485 -27.56 15.75 -3.24
C ASP A 485 -28.89 16.39 -3.66
N GLU A 486 -29.06 16.72 -4.94
CA GLU A 486 -30.27 17.29 -5.53
C GLU A 486 -31.18 16.24 -6.19
N GLY A 487 -30.78 14.96 -6.19
CA GLY A 487 -31.53 13.84 -6.76
C GLY A 487 -31.32 13.61 -8.27
N ASN A 488 -30.34 14.27 -8.89
CA ASN A 488 -30.03 14.10 -10.31
C ASN A 488 -29.02 12.98 -10.56
N PRO A 489 -29.01 12.37 -11.76
CA PRO A 489 -28.00 11.39 -12.16
C PRO A 489 -26.59 12.00 -12.14
N ALA A 490 -25.67 11.34 -11.46
CA ALA A 490 -24.29 11.79 -11.25
C ALA A 490 -23.28 10.64 -11.42
N GLU A 491 -21.99 10.97 -11.38
CA GLU A 491 -20.92 9.96 -11.39
C GLU A 491 -20.98 9.10 -10.13
N TYR A 492 -20.94 7.77 -10.27
CA TYR A 492 -21.02 6.87 -9.13
C TYR A 492 -19.77 6.89 -8.24
N VAL A 493 -18.60 7.18 -8.82
CA VAL A 493 -17.28 7.16 -8.15
C VAL A 493 -16.57 8.51 -8.30
N PRO A 494 -17.06 9.58 -7.66
CA PRO A 494 -16.32 10.84 -7.64
C PRO A 494 -14.98 10.64 -6.90
N ILE A 495 -13.92 11.30 -7.40
CA ILE A 495 -12.56 11.14 -6.87
C ILE A 495 -12.48 11.54 -5.38
N ASP A 496 -13.24 12.55 -4.99
CA ASP A 496 -13.23 13.08 -3.62
C ASP A 496 -13.84 12.10 -2.60
N ASP A 497 -14.74 11.21 -3.03
CA ASP A 497 -15.33 10.16 -2.18
C ASP A 497 -14.59 8.82 -2.29
N SER A 498 -13.52 8.75 -3.09
CA SER A 498 -12.71 7.54 -3.25
C SER A 498 -11.65 7.43 -2.15
N TYR A 499 -12.05 6.83 -1.02
CA TYR A 499 -11.16 6.64 0.12
C TYR A 499 -10.22 5.44 -0.05
N ASN A 500 -9.02 5.52 0.53
CA ASN A 500 -8.13 4.36 0.63
C ASN A 500 -8.57 3.45 1.80
N PRO A 501 -9.12 2.25 1.54
CA PRO A 501 -9.70 1.41 2.59
C PRO A 501 -8.67 0.96 3.62
N ALA A 502 -7.41 0.76 3.22
CA ALA A 502 -6.37 0.28 4.12
C ALA A 502 -6.07 1.29 5.25
N ILE A 503 -6.05 2.58 4.94
CA ILE A 503 -5.77 3.64 5.93
C ILE A 503 -6.89 3.69 6.96
N HIS A 504 -8.13 3.78 6.50
CA HIS A 504 -9.29 3.90 7.38
C HIS A 504 -9.56 2.61 8.15
N ARG A 505 -9.39 1.43 7.54
CA ARG A 505 -9.53 0.14 8.22
C ARG A 505 -8.53 -0.03 9.35
N ILE A 506 -7.25 0.33 9.13
CA ILE A 506 -6.22 0.24 10.16
C ILE A 506 -6.52 1.20 11.30
N ASN A 507 -6.90 2.45 10.99
CA ASN A 507 -7.26 3.43 12.02
C ASN A 507 -8.48 2.97 12.84
N HIS A 508 -9.53 2.45 12.18
CA HIS A 508 -10.71 1.91 12.84
C HIS A 508 -10.37 0.72 13.76
N ALA A 509 -9.52 -0.19 13.30
CA ALA A 509 -9.06 -1.31 14.12
C ALA A 509 -8.25 -0.87 15.35
N VAL A 510 -7.39 0.14 15.19
CA VAL A 510 -6.63 0.73 16.31
C VAL A 510 -7.56 1.41 17.31
N LYS A 511 -8.53 2.20 16.84
CA LYS A 511 -9.53 2.86 17.70
C LYS A 511 -10.34 1.84 18.50
N SER A 512 -10.90 0.85 17.83
CA SER A 512 -11.70 -0.20 18.45
C SER A 512 -10.90 -0.96 19.51
N ARG A 513 -9.63 -1.32 19.22
CA ARG A 513 -8.75 -1.99 20.18
C ARG A 513 -8.36 -1.08 21.35
N ALA A 514 -8.24 0.23 21.14
CA ALA A 514 -7.91 1.19 22.19
C ALA A 514 -9.04 1.33 23.21
N ILE A 515 -10.30 1.37 22.74
CA ILE A 515 -11.50 1.49 23.59
C ILE A 515 -11.86 0.13 24.21
N HIS A 516 -11.76 -0.95 23.43
CA HIS A 516 -12.15 -2.30 23.84
C HIS A 516 -11.03 -3.31 23.56
N PRO A 517 -10.05 -3.44 24.49
CA PRO A 517 -8.90 -4.32 24.31
C PRO A 517 -9.22 -5.80 24.08
N GLU A 518 -10.35 -6.29 24.59
CA GLU A 518 -10.73 -7.71 24.55
C GLU A 518 -11.74 -8.05 23.43
N ARG A 519 -12.41 -7.06 22.84
CA ARG A 519 -13.42 -7.32 21.79
C ARG A 519 -12.76 -7.73 20.47
N PRO A 520 -13.39 -8.56 19.63
CA PRO A 520 -12.89 -8.79 18.27
C PRO A 520 -12.85 -7.47 17.49
N ILE A 521 -11.98 -7.38 16.49
CA ILE A 521 -11.95 -6.20 15.62
C ILE A 521 -13.27 -6.18 14.85
N PRO A 522 -14.02 -5.05 14.85
CA PRO A 522 -15.29 -4.93 14.14
C PRO A 522 -15.12 -5.19 12.64
N GLU A 523 -16.22 -5.42 11.94
CA GLU A 523 -16.21 -5.58 10.49
C GLU A 523 -15.80 -4.27 9.79
N THR A 524 -15.56 -4.34 8.47
CA THR A 524 -15.19 -3.15 7.71
C THR A 524 -16.47 -2.39 7.35
N PRO A 525 -16.56 -1.08 7.62
CA PRO A 525 -17.72 -0.28 7.22
C PRO A 525 -18.05 -0.45 5.74
N SER A 526 -19.34 -0.55 5.43
CA SER A 526 -19.85 -0.79 4.06
C SER A 526 -19.40 0.30 3.09
N ILE A 527 -19.33 1.56 3.55
CA ILE A 527 -18.88 2.71 2.75
C ILE A 527 -17.45 2.54 2.20
N LEU A 528 -16.56 1.88 2.94
CA LEU A 528 -15.19 1.58 2.46
C LEU A 528 -15.16 0.46 1.42
N LEU A 529 -16.19 -0.38 1.39
CA LEU A 529 -16.35 -1.49 0.44
C LEU A 529 -17.24 -1.14 -0.75
N ARG A 530 -17.89 0.04 -0.74
CA ARG A 530 -18.81 0.52 -1.77
C ARG A 530 -18.26 0.42 -3.20
N PHE A 531 -16.95 0.62 -3.36
CA PHE A 531 -16.26 0.57 -4.66
C PHE A 531 -15.41 -0.70 -4.86
N ALA A 532 -15.42 -1.63 -3.91
CA ALA A 532 -14.71 -2.90 -4.03
C ALA A 532 -15.42 -3.87 -4.99
N SER A 533 -16.75 -3.72 -5.14
CA SER A 533 -17.59 -4.49 -6.04
C SER A 533 -18.60 -3.57 -6.73
N PRO A 534 -19.04 -3.89 -7.97
CA PRO A 534 -20.14 -3.16 -8.60
C PRO A 534 -21.45 -3.34 -7.81
N PRO A 535 -22.41 -2.40 -7.92
CA PRO A 535 -23.71 -2.49 -7.25
C PRO A 535 -24.51 -3.74 -7.68
N ASP A 536 -25.07 -4.45 -6.72
CA ASP A 536 -25.82 -5.70 -6.97
C ASP A 536 -27.00 -5.46 -7.93
N ASP A 537 -27.76 -4.38 -7.74
CA ASP A 537 -28.87 -3.97 -8.61
C ASP A 537 -28.46 -3.77 -10.07
N LEU A 538 -27.23 -3.30 -10.29
CA LEU A 538 -26.69 -3.12 -11.65
C LEU A 538 -26.32 -4.48 -12.24
N ILE A 539 -25.66 -5.34 -11.47
CA ILE A 539 -25.30 -6.69 -11.91
C ILE A 539 -26.56 -7.47 -12.30
N GLU A 540 -27.63 -7.40 -11.51
CA GLU A 540 -28.89 -8.08 -11.81
C GLU A 540 -29.51 -7.62 -13.14
N LYS A 541 -29.45 -6.31 -13.44
CA LYS A 541 -29.92 -5.75 -14.72
C LYS A 541 -29.06 -6.19 -15.90
N VAL A 542 -27.74 -6.27 -15.72
CA VAL A 542 -26.78 -6.53 -16.79
C VAL A 542 -26.49 -8.02 -16.99
N GLN A 543 -26.89 -8.89 -16.05
CA GLN A 543 -26.60 -10.33 -16.08
C GLN A 543 -26.93 -10.99 -17.44
N SER A 544 -28.07 -10.66 -18.04
CA SER A 544 -28.47 -11.19 -19.35
C SER A 544 -27.49 -10.85 -20.48
N LYS A 545 -26.93 -9.63 -20.46
CA LYS A 545 -25.91 -9.16 -21.41
C LYS A 545 -24.56 -9.80 -21.14
N ILE A 546 -24.20 -10.01 -19.86
CA ILE A 546 -22.99 -10.73 -19.46
C ILE A 546 -23.03 -12.17 -19.97
N ASP A 547 -24.16 -12.86 -19.79
CA ASP A 547 -24.31 -14.25 -20.25
C ASP A 547 -24.21 -14.35 -21.78
N ALA A 548 -24.79 -13.40 -22.50
CA ALA A 548 -24.67 -13.30 -23.96
C ALA A 548 -23.21 -13.05 -24.40
N LEU A 549 -22.48 -12.18 -23.69
CA LEU A 549 -21.07 -11.91 -23.95
C LEU A 549 -20.19 -13.14 -23.66
N ILE A 550 -20.42 -13.85 -22.56
CA ILE A 550 -19.70 -15.09 -22.21
C ILE A 550 -19.95 -16.16 -23.28
N GLY A 551 -21.19 -16.28 -23.75
CA GLY A 551 -21.58 -17.20 -24.81
C GLY A 551 -20.87 -16.91 -26.14
N THR A 552 -20.85 -15.64 -26.56
CA THR A 552 -20.21 -15.21 -27.82
C THR A 552 -18.67 -15.25 -27.76
N ALA A 553 -18.08 -14.92 -26.62
CA ALA A 553 -16.62 -14.92 -26.43
C ALA A 553 -16.01 -16.31 -26.22
N GLU A 554 -16.83 -17.36 -26.02
CA GLU A 554 -16.40 -18.73 -25.72
C GLU A 554 -15.36 -18.83 -24.59
N VAL A 555 -15.49 -18.01 -23.54
CA VAL A 555 -14.49 -17.92 -22.47
C VAL A 555 -14.39 -19.25 -21.74
N LYS A 556 -13.23 -19.90 -21.81
CA LYS A 556 -12.93 -21.16 -21.11
C LYS A 556 -11.93 -20.91 -20.01
N LYS A 557 -12.27 -21.35 -18.79
CA LYS A 557 -11.33 -21.36 -17.67
C LYS A 557 -10.15 -22.26 -18.03
N VAL A 558 -8.99 -21.66 -18.25
CA VAL A 558 -7.76 -22.43 -18.36
C VAL A 558 -7.51 -23.05 -16.99
N PRO A 559 -7.43 -24.40 -16.87
CA PRO A 559 -7.06 -25.00 -15.59
C PRO A 559 -5.72 -24.39 -15.19
N PRO A 560 -5.56 -23.95 -13.93
CA PRO A 560 -4.30 -23.37 -13.49
C PRO A 560 -3.21 -24.34 -13.92
N LYS A 561 -2.24 -23.88 -14.72
CA LYS A 561 -1.03 -24.66 -14.96
C LYS A 561 -0.58 -25.03 -13.56
N ALA A 562 -0.64 -26.32 -13.22
CA ALA A 562 -0.11 -26.77 -11.95
C ALA A 562 1.27 -26.14 -11.87
N LYS A 563 1.53 -25.31 -10.85
CA LYS A 563 2.89 -24.93 -10.52
C LYS A 563 3.55 -26.24 -10.15
N GLY A 564 4.00 -26.97 -11.15
CA GLY A 564 4.87 -28.08 -10.95
C GLY A 564 6.13 -27.46 -10.35
N LYS A 565 6.22 -27.47 -9.01
CA LYS A 565 7.35 -28.23 -8.49
C LYS A 565 7.22 -29.57 -9.20
N ARG A 566 8.02 -29.81 -10.23
CA ARG A 566 8.24 -31.17 -10.70
C ARG A 566 8.86 -31.88 -9.50
N VAL A 567 8.02 -32.33 -8.58
CA VAL A 567 8.36 -33.44 -7.72
C VAL A 567 8.48 -34.57 -8.73
N ARG A 568 9.73 -34.95 -9.05
CA ARG A 568 9.99 -36.22 -9.71
C ARG A 568 9.25 -37.24 -8.85
N ASP A 569 8.24 -37.90 -9.41
CA ASP A 569 7.66 -39.08 -8.78
C ASP A 569 8.82 -40.09 -8.69
N THR A 570 9.47 -40.15 -7.53
CA THR A 570 10.31 -41.27 -7.18
C THR A 570 9.42 -42.50 -7.32
N VAL A 571 9.84 -43.45 -8.14
CA VAL A 571 9.10 -44.69 -8.35
C VAL A 571 8.99 -45.37 -7.00
N LYS A 572 7.85 -45.21 -6.32
CA LYS A 572 7.62 -45.88 -5.05
C LYS A 572 7.58 -47.38 -5.33
N PRO A 573 8.49 -48.19 -4.76
CA PRO A 573 8.38 -49.63 -4.90
C PRO A 573 7.05 -50.08 -4.29
N ILE A 574 6.40 -51.06 -4.92
CA ILE A 574 5.08 -51.60 -4.54
C ILE A 574 5.04 -52.08 -3.08
N SER A 575 6.19 -52.27 -2.44
CA SER A 575 6.36 -52.68 -1.04
C SER A 575 6.18 -51.58 0.02
N GLY A 576 6.11 -50.29 -0.35
CA GLY A 576 5.93 -49.21 0.63
C GLY A 576 7.05 -49.04 1.67
N LEU A 577 8.21 -49.64 1.43
CA LEU A 577 9.40 -49.49 2.27
C LEU A 577 10.41 -48.58 1.54
N ASP A 578 10.71 -47.43 2.14
CA ASP A 578 11.71 -46.49 1.66
C ASP A 578 13.10 -46.97 2.11
N VAL A 579 13.81 -47.64 1.19
CA VAL A 579 15.11 -48.25 1.47
C VAL A 579 16.19 -47.18 1.63
N ASP A 580 16.00 -46.01 1.02
CA ASP A 580 16.96 -44.90 1.04
C ASP A 580 16.95 -44.17 2.41
N ALA A 581 15.77 -44.09 3.06
CA ALA A 581 15.67 -43.62 4.45
C ALA A 581 16.30 -44.59 5.48
N LEU A 582 16.49 -45.87 5.11
CA LEU A 582 17.04 -46.92 5.97
C LEU A 582 18.56 -47.10 5.83
N LEU A 583 19.15 -46.67 4.71
CA LEU A 583 20.58 -46.84 4.44
C LEU A 583 21.45 -45.62 4.76
N GLY A 584 20.83 -44.52 5.22
CA GLY A 584 21.54 -43.28 5.57
C GLY A 584 22.05 -42.55 4.32
N GLU A 585 22.15 -41.23 4.40
CA GLU A 585 22.80 -40.40 3.38
C GLU A 585 24.26 -40.87 3.22
N GLY A 586 24.48 -41.75 2.24
CA GLY A 586 25.80 -42.26 1.91
C GLY A 586 26.69 -41.11 1.45
N GLU A 587 27.87 -41.00 2.06
CA GLU A 587 28.92 -40.08 1.67
C GLU A 587 29.19 -40.14 0.15
N LYS A 588 29.51 -38.97 -0.41
CA LYS A 588 29.88 -38.75 -1.82
C LYS A 588 30.90 -39.82 -2.26
N SER A 589 30.46 -40.73 -3.12
CA SER A 589 31.30 -41.78 -3.70
C SER A 589 31.39 -41.59 -5.21
N ASP A 590 32.57 -41.91 -5.77
CA ASP A 590 32.82 -41.94 -7.21
C ASP A 590 31.84 -42.89 -7.91
N ILE A 591 31.46 -42.56 -9.15
CA ILE A 591 30.53 -43.38 -9.94
C ILE A 591 31.17 -44.75 -10.22
N ASP A 592 30.59 -45.82 -9.68
CA ASP A 592 31.05 -47.19 -9.91
C ASP A 592 30.92 -47.57 -11.40
N PRO A 593 32.01 -47.99 -12.08
CA PRO A 593 31.97 -48.44 -13.47
C PRO A 593 30.98 -49.59 -13.72
N ASP A 594 30.78 -50.48 -12.73
CA ASP A 594 29.89 -51.63 -12.83
C ASP A 594 28.40 -51.24 -12.65
N ASN A 595 28.11 -50.05 -12.09
CA ASN A 595 26.76 -49.51 -11.96
C ASN A 595 26.66 -48.02 -12.41
N ALA A 596 27.27 -47.70 -13.55
CA ALA A 596 27.49 -46.32 -13.99
C ALA A 596 26.18 -45.51 -14.17
N VAL A 597 25.14 -46.10 -14.76
CA VAL A 597 23.89 -45.38 -15.10
C VAL A 597 23.12 -44.94 -13.84
N PRO A 598 22.80 -45.84 -12.88
CA PRO A 598 22.18 -45.43 -11.61
C PRO A 598 23.07 -44.52 -10.77
N GLY A 599 24.39 -44.80 -10.70
CA GLY A 599 25.32 -43.98 -9.94
C GLY A 599 25.40 -42.54 -10.43
N PHE A 600 25.40 -42.33 -11.75
CA PHE A 600 25.36 -40.98 -12.33
C PHE A 600 24.05 -40.26 -12.09
N LYS A 601 22.90 -40.97 -12.18
CA LYS A 601 21.60 -40.38 -11.86
C LYS A 601 21.50 -39.98 -10.39
N GLN A 602 22.07 -40.77 -9.48
CA GLN A 602 22.12 -40.47 -8.06
C GLN A 602 23.06 -39.28 -7.78
N ALA A 603 24.25 -39.26 -8.39
CA ALA A 603 25.20 -38.15 -8.26
C ALA A 603 24.59 -36.82 -8.73
N LEU A 604 23.91 -36.81 -9.89
CA LEU A 604 23.21 -35.62 -10.38
C LEU A 604 21.99 -35.23 -9.54
N ALA A 605 21.32 -36.19 -8.89
CA ALA A 605 20.18 -35.92 -8.02
C ALA A 605 20.59 -35.30 -6.67
N ALA A 606 21.79 -35.60 -6.19
CA ALA A 606 22.33 -35.06 -4.94
C ALA A 606 23.02 -33.69 -5.10
N THR A 607 23.18 -33.23 -6.33
CA THR A 607 24.02 -32.08 -6.67
C THR A 607 23.17 -30.85 -7.03
N GLU A 608 23.46 -29.71 -6.41
CA GLU A 608 22.87 -28.40 -6.76
C GLU A 608 23.88 -27.43 -7.40
N GLU A 609 25.19 -27.74 -7.31
CA GLU A 609 26.28 -26.86 -7.79
C GLU A 609 26.79 -27.27 -9.18
N LEU A 610 27.05 -26.28 -10.05
CA LEU A 610 27.50 -26.51 -11.44
C LEU A 610 28.82 -27.29 -11.53
N SER A 611 29.76 -27.05 -10.60
CA SER A 611 31.06 -27.73 -10.58
C SER A 611 30.95 -29.23 -10.32
N GLU A 612 30.00 -29.63 -9.47
CA GLU A 612 29.76 -31.02 -9.13
C GLU A 612 29.07 -31.77 -10.29
N ILE A 613 28.20 -31.09 -11.05
CA ILE A 613 27.62 -31.61 -12.31
C ILE A 613 28.72 -31.84 -13.35
N GLU A 614 29.68 -30.91 -13.44
CA GLU A 614 30.83 -31.04 -14.33
C GLU A 614 31.70 -32.26 -13.95
N ASP A 615 31.95 -32.46 -12.66
CA ASP A 615 32.73 -33.60 -12.16
C ASP A 615 32.03 -34.94 -12.40
N ALA A 616 30.74 -35.05 -12.11
CA ALA A 616 29.95 -36.25 -12.42
C ALA A 616 29.93 -36.55 -13.93
N THR A 617 29.84 -35.51 -14.77
CA THR A 617 29.87 -35.65 -16.23
C THR A 617 31.24 -36.14 -16.71
N LYS A 618 32.34 -35.64 -16.13
CA LYS A 618 33.71 -36.11 -16.41
C LYS A 618 33.89 -37.57 -15.99
N GLN A 619 33.40 -37.97 -14.82
CA GLN A 619 33.49 -39.35 -14.34
C GLN A 619 32.74 -40.33 -15.27
N MET A 620 31.48 -40.02 -15.62
CA MET A 620 30.72 -40.83 -16.58
C MET A 620 31.36 -40.84 -17.98
N GLY A 621 31.95 -39.72 -18.40
CA GLY A 621 32.72 -39.64 -19.65
C GLY A 621 33.98 -40.52 -19.64
N ALA A 622 34.69 -40.58 -18.52
CA ALA A 622 35.85 -41.46 -18.34
C ALA A 622 35.44 -42.94 -18.38
N ILE A 623 34.35 -43.32 -17.68
CA ILE A 623 33.81 -44.68 -17.72
C ILE A 623 33.42 -45.07 -19.16
N THR A 624 32.75 -44.17 -19.87
CA THR A 624 32.37 -44.38 -21.28
C THR A 624 33.60 -44.59 -22.17
N ASN A 625 34.66 -43.80 -21.98
CA ASN A 625 35.92 -43.97 -22.70
C ASN A 625 36.61 -45.31 -22.39
N THR A 626 36.59 -45.75 -21.12
CA THR A 626 37.12 -47.06 -20.70
C THR A 626 36.32 -48.20 -21.33
N LEU A 627 34.98 -48.11 -21.33
CA LEU A 627 34.10 -49.10 -21.97
C LEU A 627 34.38 -49.23 -23.47
N ILE A 628 34.67 -48.14 -24.16
CA ILE A 628 35.05 -48.14 -25.58
C ILE A 628 36.45 -48.75 -25.76
N THR A 629 37.42 -48.34 -24.95
CA THR A 629 38.83 -48.74 -25.07
C THR A 629 39.02 -50.24 -24.80
N GLU A 630 38.37 -50.76 -23.76
CA GLU A 630 38.47 -52.16 -23.33
C GLU A 630 37.46 -53.09 -24.04
N SER A 631 36.68 -52.58 -24.98
CA SER A 631 35.72 -53.41 -25.73
C SER A 631 36.47 -54.37 -26.65
N PHE A 632 36.35 -55.68 -26.41
CA PHE A 632 36.69 -56.69 -27.41
C PHE A 632 35.56 -56.73 -28.46
N GLY A 633 35.85 -56.26 -29.68
CA GLY A 633 34.85 -56.04 -30.71
C GLY A 633 33.79 -55.03 -30.25
N ASP A 634 32.51 -55.36 -30.43
CA ASP A 634 31.38 -54.51 -30.10
C ASP A 634 30.64 -54.87 -28.80
N SER A 635 31.23 -55.78 -28.00
CA SER A 635 30.64 -56.34 -26.77
C SER A 635 30.26 -55.28 -25.72
N LYS A 636 31.05 -54.22 -25.55
CA LYS A 636 30.77 -53.14 -24.57
C LYS A 636 30.14 -51.89 -25.19
N TYR A 637 29.94 -51.84 -26.52
CA TYR A 637 29.43 -50.65 -27.21
C TYR A 637 27.97 -50.32 -26.86
N ALA A 638 27.13 -51.33 -26.61
CA ALA A 638 25.75 -51.11 -26.19
C ALA A 638 25.69 -50.35 -24.86
N ARG A 639 26.52 -50.77 -23.89
CA ARG A 639 26.63 -50.14 -22.57
C ARG A 639 27.20 -48.72 -22.67
N ALA A 640 28.20 -48.49 -23.51
CA ALA A 640 28.75 -47.15 -23.75
C ALA A 640 27.72 -46.21 -24.41
N LEU A 641 26.90 -46.71 -25.33
CA LEU A 641 25.80 -45.93 -25.94
C LEU A 641 24.69 -45.60 -24.94
N GLU A 642 24.40 -46.51 -24.01
CA GLU A 642 23.44 -46.28 -22.93
C GLU A 642 23.95 -45.19 -21.97
N CYS A 643 25.22 -45.23 -21.58
CA CYS A 643 25.85 -44.16 -20.81
C CYS A 643 25.76 -42.80 -21.52
N LEU A 644 26.05 -42.75 -22.82
CA LEU A 644 25.92 -41.54 -23.63
C LEU A 644 24.48 -41.04 -23.74
N ALA A 645 23.50 -41.95 -23.86
CA ALA A 645 22.09 -41.63 -23.95
C ALA A 645 21.59 -40.99 -22.65
N VAL A 646 21.93 -41.61 -21.51
CA VAL A 646 21.57 -41.11 -20.17
C VAL A 646 22.25 -39.78 -19.88
N MET A 647 23.55 -39.66 -20.18
CA MET A 647 24.28 -38.41 -20.02
C MET A 647 23.67 -37.28 -20.85
N ARG A 648 23.26 -37.57 -22.09
CA ARG A 648 22.59 -36.61 -22.97
C ARG A 648 21.24 -36.16 -22.37
N GLU A 649 20.42 -37.11 -21.95
CA GLU A 649 19.08 -36.86 -21.42
C GLU A 649 19.13 -36.01 -20.14
N GLU A 650 19.96 -36.40 -19.17
CA GLU A 650 20.07 -35.68 -17.90
C GLU A 650 20.66 -34.27 -18.07
N LEU A 651 21.65 -34.07 -18.95
CA LEU A 651 22.21 -32.73 -19.21
C LEU A 651 21.28 -31.82 -20.03
N ILE A 652 20.38 -32.38 -20.85
CA ILE A 652 19.27 -31.60 -21.43
C ILE A 652 18.30 -31.17 -20.33
N ASN A 653 17.97 -32.08 -19.40
CA ASN A 653 17.05 -31.80 -18.31
C ASN A 653 17.59 -30.76 -17.32
N LEU A 654 18.90 -30.70 -17.12
CA LEU A 654 19.59 -29.73 -16.27
C LEU A 654 19.91 -28.41 -16.98
N GLU A 655 19.46 -28.22 -18.23
CA GLU A 655 19.74 -27.03 -19.06
C GLU A 655 21.24 -26.75 -19.29
N GLU A 656 22.09 -27.79 -19.17
CA GLU A 656 23.55 -27.72 -19.35
C GLU A 656 24.04 -28.51 -20.58
N PRO A 657 23.52 -28.24 -21.80
CA PRO A 657 23.92 -28.96 -23.01
C PRO A 657 25.39 -28.70 -23.40
N GLY A 658 26.01 -27.64 -22.86
CA GLY A 658 27.40 -27.25 -23.11
C GLY A 658 28.41 -28.31 -22.66
N LEU A 659 28.18 -28.92 -21.49
CA LEU A 659 29.06 -29.95 -20.92
C LEU A 659 29.08 -31.20 -21.80
N TYR A 660 27.90 -31.69 -22.20
CA TYR A 660 27.77 -32.83 -23.10
C TYR A 660 28.41 -32.56 -24.47
N ASN A 661 28.12 -31.39 -25.06
CA ASN A 661 28.65 -31.00 -26.37
C ASN A 661 30.17 -30.89 -26.36
N THR A 662 30.76 -30.45 -25.25
CA THR A 662 32.22 -30.38 -25.08
C THR A 662 32.82 -31.79 -25.01
N TYR A 663 32.25 -32.67 -24.19
CA TYR A 663 32.68 -34.06 -24.07
C TYR A 663 32.57 -34.83 -25.40
N VAL A 664 31.43 -34.74 -26.10
CA VAL A 664 31.21 -35.47 -27.37
C VAL A 664 32.14 -34.99 -28.50
N ARG A 665 32.50 -33.69 -28.52
CA ARG A 665 33.52 -33.17 -29.43
C ARG A 665 34.90 -33.74 -29.12
N ASP A 666 35.26 -33.84 -27.84
CA ASP A 666 36.55 -34.40 -27.42
C ASP A 666 36.63 -35.91 -27.69
N MET A 667 35.59 -36.66 -27.32
CA MET A 667 35.48 -38.10 -27.61
C MET A 667 35.63 -38.39 -29.11
N LYS A 668 35.02 -37.58 -29.99
CA LYS A 668 35.21 -37.71 -31.44
C LYS A 668 36.65 -37.51 -31.87
N LYS A 669 37.36 -36.51 -31.33
CA LYS A 669 38.79 -36.32 -31.62
C LYS A 669 39.60 -37.55 -31.19
N GLN A 670 39.30 -38.09 -30.01
CA GLN A 670 39.98 -39.28 -29.48
C GLN A 670 39.68 -40.56 -30.29
N LEU A 671 38.46 -40.70 -30.80
CA LEU A 671 38.08 -41.80 -31.71
C LEU A 671 38.82 -41.71 -33.05
N LEU A 672 38.97 -40.50 -33.61
CA LEU A 672 39.65 -40.28 -34.90
C LEU A 672 41.18 -40.36 -34.79
N SER A 673 41.75 -39.98 -33.65
CA SER A 673 43.19 -40.10 -33.41
C SER A 673 43.63 -41.51 -32.99
N GLY A 674 42.69 -42.44 -32.81
CA GLY A 674 42.95 -43.81 -32.35
C GLY A 674 43.32 -43.93 -30.87
N ALA A 675 43.10 -42.87 -30.07
CA ALA A 675 43.47 -42.83 -28.65
C ALA A 675 42.60 -43.75 -27.77
N LEU A 676 41.41 -44.13 -28.23
CA LEU A 676 40.48 -45.03 -27.53
C LEU A 676 40.66 -46.50 -27.97
N GLY A 677 41.91 -46.96 -27.98
CA GLY A 677 42.23 -48.37 -28.27
C GLY A 677 42.18 -48.76 -29.74
N GLY A 678 42.65 -47.88 -30.64
CA GLY A 678 42.82 -48.18 -32.08
C GLY A 678 41.68 -47.68 -32.99
N ASP A 679 41.51 -48.32 -34.15
CA ASP A 679 40.51 -47.89 -35.15
C ASP A 679 39.09 -48.29 -34.72
N ARG A 680 38.41 -47.38 -34.01
CA ARG A 680 37.05 -47.56 -33.45
C ARG A 680 35.96 -46.96 -34.34
N ARG A 681 36.15 -46.93 -35.66
CA ARG A 681 35.18 -46.41 -36.64
C ARG A 681 33.81 -47.08 -36.55
N ASP A 682 33.76 -48.34 -36.15
CA ASP A 682 32.51 -49.09 -35.97
C ASP A 682 31.65 -48.49 -34.85
N PHE A 683 32.27 -47.99 -33.77
CA PHE A 683 31.56 -47.29 -32.69
C PHE A 683 31.03 -45.94 -33.17
N TRP A 684 31.84 -45.17 -33.91
CA TRP A 684 31.41 -43.92 -34.53
C TRP A 684 30.21 -44.14 -35.47
N PHE A 685 30.22 -45.22 -36.26
CA PHE A 685 29.10 -45.60 -37.11
C PHE A 685 27.83 -45.90 -36.29
N LYS A 686 27.94 -46.66 -35.19
CA LYS A 686 26.80 -46.92 -34.28
C LYS A 686 26.27 -45.62 -33.66
N MET A 687 27.14 -44.71 -33.25
CA MET A 687 26.77 -43.41 -32.67
C MET A 687 26.03 -42.50 -33.66
N ARG A 688 26.42 -42.54 -34.95
CA ARG A 688 25.71 -41.88 -36.04
C ARG A 688 24.31 -42.46 -36.25
N TRP A 689 24.19 -43.78 -36.19
CA TRP A 689 22.91 -44.48 -36.37
C TRP A 689 21.93 -44.17 -35.23
N THR A 690 22.41 -44.14 -33.99
CA THR A 690 21.60 -43.84 -32.79
C THR A 690 21.40 -42.34 -32.54
N ARG A 691 21.93 -41.47 -33.41
CA ARG A 691 21.83 -40.00 -33.32
C ARG A 691 22.31 -39.42 -31.97
N MET A 692 23.40 -39.96 -31.42
CA MET A 692 24.03 -39.48 -30.17
C MET A 692 25.10 -38.40 -30.44
N GLY A 693 24.74 -37.34 -31.17
CA GLY A 693 25.67 -36.29 -31.64
C GLY A 693 25.64 -35.04 -30.78
N LEU A 694 25.81 -33.83 -31.32
CA LEU A 694 25.63 -32.61 -30.53
C LEU A 694 24.15 -32.37 -30.18
N ILE A 695 23.89 -31.70 -29.06
CA ILE A 695 22.58 -31.17 -28.66
C ILE A 695 22.42 -29.78 -29.30
N ASP A 696 21.43 -29.60 -30.15
CA ASP A 696 21.18 -28.35 -30.88
C ASP A 696 20.14 -27.44 -30.17
N LYS A 697 19.95 -26.24 -30.72
CA LYS A 697 18.93 -25.28 -30.26
C LYS A 697 17.47 -25.78 -30.33
N LYS A 698 17.19 -26.83 -31.12
CA LYS A 698 15.83 -27.42 -31.16
C LYS A 698 15.58 -28.32 -29.95
N GLN A 699 16.63 -28.94 -29.41
CA GLN A 699 16.55 -29.85 -28.27
C GLN A 699 16.74 -29.14 -26.93
N SER A 700 17.50 -28.04 -26.89
CA SER A 700 17.64 -27.19 -25.70
C SER A 700 17.88 -25.74 -26.14
N GLU A 701 17.05 -24.81 -25.65
CA GLU A 701 17.13 -23.38 -26.00
C GLU A 701 18.47 -22.74 -25.55
N VAL A 702 19.08 -23.29 -24.50
CA VAL A 702 20.35 -22.84 -23.91
C VAL A 702 21.57 -23.30 -24.74
N SER A 703 21.38 -24.22 -25.70
CA SER A 703 22.47 -24.69 -26.55
C SER A 703 22.97 -23.61 -27.50
N VAL A 704 24.29 -23.45 -27.59
CA VAL A 704 24.93 -22.55 -28.57
C VAL A 704 24.99 -23.17 -29.97
N VAL A 705 24.81 -24.49 -30.08
CA VAL A 705 24.99 -25.25 -31.34
C VAL A 705 23.77 -25.12 -32.24
N THR A 706 23.99 -24.72 -33.49
CA THR A 706 22.91 -24.63 -34.50
C THR A 706 22.52 -26.03 -35.03
N PRO A 707 21.28 -26.21 -35.54
CA PRO A 707 20.88 -27.47 -36.16
C PRO A 707 21.78 -27.88 -37.33
N GLU A 708 22.29 -26.89 -38.07
CA GLU A 708 23.22 -27.09 -39.19
C GLU A 708 24.59 -27.62 -38.70
N GLU A 709 25.14 -27.04 -37.63
CA GLU A 709 26.38 -27.53 -36.99
C GLU A 709 26.23 -28.95 -36.43
N ALA A 710 25.06 -29.28 -35.86
CA ALA A 710 24.79 -30.62 -35.36
C ALA A 710 24.70 -31.66 -36.49
N GLU A 711 24.15 -31.29 -37.65
CA GLU A 711 24.17 -32.15 -38.84
C GLU A 711 25.58 -32.27 -39.45
N GLU A 712 26.35 -31.19 -39.51
CA GLU A 712 27.72 -31.19 -40.01
C GLU A 712 28.64 -32.07 -39.14
N PHE A 713 28.39 -32.09 -37.82
CA PHE A 713 29.10 -32.97 -36.89
C PHE A 713 29.04 -34.45 -37.28
N TYR A 714 27.99 -34.91 -37.95
CA TYR A 714 27.92 -36.29 -38.45
C TYR A 714 28.57 -36.49 -39.83
N LYS A 715 28.76 -35.41 -40.60
CA LYS A 715 29.29 -35.46 -41.98
C LYS A 715 30.81 -35.50 -42.03
N SER A 716 31.49 -34.86 -41.07
CA SER A 716 32.96 -34.90 -41.01
C SER A 716 33.44 -36.34 -40.74
N ARG A 717 34.28 -36.86 -41.65
CA ARG A 717 34.87 -38.20 -41.57
C ARG A 717 35.98 -38.29 -40.55
#